data_AF-A0AA40CE17-F1
#
_entry.id   AF-A0AA40CE17-F1
#
_cell.length_a   1.000
_cell.length_b   1.000
_cell.length_c   1.000
_cell.angle_alpha   90.00
_cell.angle_beta   90.00
_cell.angle_gamma   90.00
#
_symmetry.space_group_name_H-M   'P 1'
#
loop_
_entity.id
_entity.type
_entity.pdbx_description
1 polymer ?
#
loop_
_entity_poly.entity_id
_entity_poly.type
_entity_poly.pdbx_seq_one_letter_code
_entity_poly.pdbx_strand_id
1 'polypeptide(L)'
;MDDYGYKLESVEATRVAAEDIDKTFRSSCIDLISAALGGKVLGFSDEWFAEASSLLTPTAPVRQPGKMVYTGAWYDGWETRRHNQAPFDWVVIRLGVASGTVEGIEVDTAFFSGNHAPAISVEGCFSQDDDEVLGWKGERGSWEPILGIQECGPSQRFGWKLANPSSQKQYTHVRLNMYPDGGIARFRLFGHAVPVFPDDKDVIFDLAAAQNGGVAVSCSDQHFGTKDNLILPGRGKDMGDGWETARSRSKGHVDWTIIRLGAAGYIQNFVVDTAHFRGNYPQQVKLEAIEWKVDGEPTAEAEGWVEVVEAIKCKPDFEHPAESLVKDKAFTHVKLIIVPDGGVKRLRVFAKRAGGGFDAGNGNGNGGPLQPHNKRTLPDDLPRSLDDRRHVPVDLVPETEMYDGWQGQSQFLTTPIVAKPLTFSDLAISDANYHDNNNLTTSTTTGAGPNPTSEARLMEMLAAQAAHSAGGIVFSDPDTVASDDATPPAQKRDILQRAFIMAASNGNTDSVTKILSGPAREFIDVNAPDDEGTPALIYASCFGHEAVVRALIEDGGADVDRQDRNRWSALMWAMTNRHKGIAKLLLDSGASPEARTVSGRTAFDFVAGDSDMSYYLNDSRYGFGGGTDDFYNPGFSQDRFEEELAENEMRRRMMMESARDLEVDLGNVGIDDQPEVVDDFEEEQQEFDWTRCLHDQMFVFQEHDLDRILDIVITNMTPQRSPSQKPVPANMIFLGARYAHYHSSPELLAKLLITAMEKINDVVERYQWDMTILAFWISNATLLLHYLKKDAGLVEATTEFQAQLAELINEIFILIVRDAERRLDKVLDVAILDHETIPGFEDITFQNEWKIFKRKKEVKEQPLEKRYRPPSPKQRAKPSPRNVTSLLSSTLFVLDLYDIHSVITSQVISQLIYWLGAELFNRIMSSRKYLARTKAMQIRMNISVLEDWARQNNRQPEHYEGGETKSSGENTVDAARRHLAPVIQLLQWLQCFSSLGADDLEALVGTLQQLKQLSPQQMIHAATHYRPEVGEKGLPKSALKYLTAIQREAALRRESRKKGEGMSPGSTPTTPAKKNGGNFGRSGGETPTPQGTPRIGGEGVEGGGGEDDDEDEAPANLLLDPAMMLPFTLPSMTDMLVSYGAGFGGVNRERERKYIPTIPPEFLDKFETNTGGSGPGARKGPMFGEKDWENEEV
;
A
#
# COMPACT_ATOMS: atom_id res chain seq x y z
N MET A 1 -3.02 6.27 -49.11
CA MET A 1 -4.26 5.80 -48.45
C MET A 1 -5.40 5.61 -49.47
N ASP A 2 -5.10 5.27 -50.74
CA ASP A 2 -6.11 5.20 -51.82
C ASP A 2 -6.38 3.77 -52.34
N ASP A 3 -5.83 2.73 -51.70
CA ASP A 3 -5.76 1.37 -52.29
C ASP A 3 -6.63 0.30 -51.60
N TYR A 4 -7.51 0.67 -50.67
CA TYR A 4 -8.41 -0.27 -49.99
C TYR A 4 -9.87 -0.07 -50.43
N GLY A 5 -10.49 -1.12 -50.98
CA GLY A 5 -11.78 -1.12 -51.71
C GLY A 5 -13.05 -0.75 -50.93
N TYR A 6 -12.97 -0.12 -49.77
CA TYR A 6 -14.11 0.35 -48.97
C TYR A 6 -14.19 1.89 -49.00
N LYS A 7 -14.78 2.45 -50.06
CA LYS A 7 -14.93 3.91 -50.22
C LYS A 7 -16.13 4.43 -49.41
N LEU A 8 -15.84 5.18 -48.36
CA LEU A 8 -16.82 5.97 -47.60
C LEU A 8 -17.09 7.32 -48.28
N GLU A 9 -18.34 7.75 -48.26
CA GLU A 9 -18.72 9.09 -48.73
C GLU A 9 -18.31 10.14 -47.69
N SER A 10 -17.80 11.28 -48.16
CA SER A 10 -17.45 12.40 -47.27
C SER A 10 -18.72 13.09 -46.77
N VAL A 11 -18.97 13.03 -45.47
CA VAL A 11 -20.09 13.71 -44.81
C VAL A 11 -19.61 15.07 -44.27
N GLU A 12 -20.38 16.14 -44.52
CA GLU A 12 -20.06 17.48 -44.00
C GLU A 12 -20.27 17.54 -42.48
N ALA A 13 -19.17 17.67 -41.74
CA ALA A 13 -19.17 17.82 -40.29
C ALA A 13 -18.21 18.95 -39.87
N THR A 14 -18.60 19.71 -38.85
CA THR A 14 -17.79 20.80 -38.28
C THR A 14 -17.11 20.33 -37.01
N ARG A 15 -15.79 20.50 -36.93
CA ARG A 15 -15.02 20.16 -35.73
C ARG A 15 -15.30 21.16 -34.61
N VAL A 16 -15.59 20.65 -33.41
CA VAL A 16 -15.82 21.43 -32.19
C VAL A 16 -14.55 21.40 -31.34
N ALA A 17 -14.17 22.55 -30.76
CA ALA A 17 -13.04 22.61 -29.83
C ALA A 17 -13.33 21.81 -28.56
N ALA A 18 -12.33 21.12 -28.02
CA ALA A 18 -12.51 20.19 -26.89
C ALA A 18 -13.19 20.82 -25.65
N GLU A 19 -12.93 22.10 -25.40
CA GLU A 19 -13.51 22.88 -24.29
C GLU A 19 -14.99 23.26 -24.49
N ASP A 20 -15.49 23.20 -25.72
CA ASP A 20 -16.86 23.56 -26.07
C ASP A 20 -17.75 22.36 -26.41
N ILE A 21 -17.21 21.13 -26.45
CA ILE A 21 -17.96 19.90 -26.73
C ILE A 21 -19.13 19.74 -25.74
N ASP A 22 -18.85 19.82 -24.45
CA ASP A 22 -19.87 19.58 -23.42
C ASP A 22 -20.97 20.66 -23.44
N LYS A 23 -20.60 21.93 -23.68
CA LYS A 23 -21.57 23.03 -23.82
C LYS A 23 -22.45 22.86 -25.04
N THR A 24 -21.88 22.37 -26.13
CA THR A 24 -22.55 22.22 -27.44
C THR A 24 -23.58 21.09 -27.43
N PHE A 25 -23.28 19.96 -26.78
CA PHE A 25 -24.11 18.76 -26.88
C PHE A 25 -24.88 18.40 -25.60
N ARG A 26 -24.30 18.51 -24.39
CA ARG A 26 -24.94 18.00 -23.16
C ARG A 26 -26.14 18.80 -22.66
N SER A 27 -26.41 19.96 -23.25
CA SER A 27 -27.55 20.82 -22.92
C SER A 27 -28.78 20.51 -23.79
N SER A 28 -28.57 20.01 -25.01
CA SER A 28 -29.64 19.75 -25.99
C SER A 28 -29.85 18.27 -26.30
N CYS A 29 -28.80 17.46 -26.20
CA CYS A 29 -28.74 16.07 -26.64
C CYS A 29 -28.35 15.11 -25.50
N ILE A 30 -28.66 13.83 -25.69
CA ILE A 30 -28.25 12.73 -24.82
C ILE A 30 -27.23 11.83 -25.53
N ASP A 31 -26.42 11.09 -24.78
CA ASP A 31 -25.54 10.05 -25.32
C ASP A 31 -26.33 8.76 -25.59
N LEU A 32 -26.68 8.52 -26.85
CA LEU A 32 -27.58 7.44 -27.28
C LEU A 32 -26.97 6.04 -27.10
N ILE A 33 -25.65 5.94 -27.03
CA ILE A 33 -24.92 4.67 -26.88
C ILE A 33 -24.44 4.41 -25.45
N SER A 34 -24.70 5.33 -24.51
CA SER A 34 -24.24 5.19 -23.14
C SER A 34 -24.69 3.88 -22.51
N ALA A 35 -23.77 3.17 -21.85
CA ALA A 35 -24.09 1.96 -21.09
C ALA A 35 -25.13 2.25 -19.98
N ALA A 36 -25.12 3.46 -19.43
CA ALA A 36 -26.06 3.88 -18.38
C ALA A 36 -27.49 4.07 -18.91
N LEU A 37 -27.65 4.36 -20.20
CA LEU A 37 -28.94 4.41 -20.89
C LEU A 37 -29.39 3.02 -21.38
N GLY A 38 -28.49 2.03 -21.35
CA GLY A 38 -28.72 0.66 -21.83
C GLY A 38 -28.06 0.33 -23.17
N GLY A 39 -27.15 1.18 -23.67
CA GLY A 39 -26.36 0.88 -24.86
C GLY A 39 -25.46 -0.33 -24.66
N LYS A 40 -25.27 -1.14 -25.71
CA LYS A 40 -24.54 -2.41 -25.63
C LYS A 40 -23.68 -2.62 -26.87
N VAL A 41 -22.47 -3.14 -26.65
CA VAL A 41 -21.64 -3.69 -27.73
C VAL A 41 -22.24 -5.04 -28.14
N LEU A 42 -22.52 -5.22 -29.43
CA LEU A 42 -23.04 -6.48 -29.98
C LEU A 42 -21.93 -7.35 -30.57
N GLY A 43 -20.92 -6.72 -31.18
CA GLY A 43 -19.81 -7.43 -31.80
C GLY A 43 -18.69 -6.48 -32.18
N PHE A 44 -17.51 -7.04 -32.42
CA PHE A 44 -16.27 -6.32 -32.67
C PHE A 44 -15.34 -7.16 -33.55
N SER A 45 -14.32 -6.52 -34.14
CA SER A 45 -13.26 -7.21 -34.88
C SER A 45 -12.20 -7.82 -33.96
N ASP A 46 -11.76 -7.08 -32.95
CA ASP A 46 -10.70 -7.44 -32.01
C ASP A 46 -10.86 -6.62 -30.71
N GLU A 47 -10.43 -7.19 -29.57
CA GLU A 47 -10.43 -6.55 -28.24
C GLU A 47 -9.18 -6.97 -27.46
N TRP A 48 -8.04 -7.19 -28.15
CA TRP A 48 -6.88 -7.84 -27.54
C TRP A 48 -6.40 -7.12 -26.28
N PHE A 49 -6.15 -5.81 -26.32
CA PHE A 49 -5.52 -5.10 -25.20
C PHE A 49 -6.54 -4.49 -24.22
N ALA A 50 -7.71 -4.07 -24.71
CA ALA A 50 -8.75 -3.52 -23.85
C ALA A 50 -10.16 -3.68 -24.49
N GLU A 51 -11.16 -3.95 -23.65
CA GLU A 51 -12.53 -4.27 -24.08
C GLU A 51 -13.27 -3.07 -24.68
N ALA A 52 -14.02 -3.28 -25.78
CA ALA A 52 -14.81 -2.24 -26.44
C ALA A 52 -16.01 -1.79 -25.61
N SER A 53 -16.44 -2.59 -24.64
CA SER A 53 -17.46 -2.23 -23.64
C SER A 53 -17.13 -0.90 -22.92
N SER A 54 -15.83 -0.64 -22.70
CA SER A 54 -15.30 0.55 -22.05
C SER A 54 -15.62 1.86 -22.78
N LEU A 55 -15.84 1.80 -24.10
CA LEU A 55 -16.18 2.97 -24.91
C LEU A 55 -17.48 3.64 -24.43
N LEU A 56 -18.42 2.84 -23.92
CA LEU A 56 -19.77 3.24 -23.55
C LEU A 56 -19.90 3.71 -22.10
N THR A 57 -18.84 3.52 -21.29
CA THR A 57 -18.81 3.85 -19.86
C THR A 57 -19.07 5.34 -19.66
N PRO A 58 -20.00 5.79 -18.81
CA PRO A 58 -20.38 7.21 -18.68
C PRO A 58 -19.31 8.08 -18.02
N THR A 59 -18.44 7.50 -17.19
CA THR A 59 -17.35 8.22 -16.52
C THR A 59 -16.27 8.64 -17.51
N ALA A 60 -15.52 9.68 -17.14
CA ALA A 60 -14.31 10.06 -17.88
C ALA A 60 -13.29 8.89 -17.81
N PRO A 61 -12.50 8.68 -18.86
CA PRO A 61 -11.44 7.68 -18.83
C PRO A 61 -10.50 7.92 -17.64
N VAL A 62 -10.13 6.85 -16.96
CA VAL A 62 -9.16 6.87 -15.87
C VAL A 62 -7.89 6.16 -16.29
N ARG A 63 -6.74 6.76 -16.01
CA ARG A 63 -5.47 6.07 -16.13
C ARG A 63 -5.10 5.48 -14.78
N GLN A 64 -4.73 4.22 -14.77
CA GLN A 64 -4.05 3.58 -13.64
C GLN A 64 -2.63 3.24 -14.09
N PRO A 65 -1.69 4.22 -14.07
CA PRO A 65 -0.32 3.97 -14.50
C PRO A 65 0.29 2.82 -13.70
N GLY A 66 0.80 1.79 -14.39
CA GLY A 66 1.39 0.60 -13.75
C GLY A 66 0.42 -0.57 -13.58
N LYS A 67 -0.89 -0.39 -13.79
CA LYS A 67 -1.82 -1.52 -13.89
C LYS A 67 -1.63 -2.22 -15.23
N MET A 68 -1.27 -3.50 -15.19
CA MET A 68 -1.17 -4.36 -16.36
C MET A 68 -2.28 -5.42 -16.29
N VAL A 69 -2.88 -5.77 -17.41
CA VAL A 69 -3.76 -6.92 -17.61
C VAL A 69 -3.02 -7.99 -18.41
N TYR A 70 -3.58 -9.20 -18.50
CA TYR A 70 -2.95 -10.34 -19.19
C TYR A 70 -2.50 -10.05 -20.63
N THR A 71 -3.13 -9.08 -21.30
CA THR A 71 -2.77 -8.66 -22.66
C THR A 71 -1.81 -7.49 -22.75
N GLY A 72 -1.50 -6.76 -21.67
CA GLY A 72 -0.59 -5.61 -21.71
C GLY A 72 -0.89 -4.58 -20.64
N ALA A 73 -0.61 -3.30 -20.91
CA ALA A 73 -1.01 -2.22 -20.00
C ALA A 73 -2.53 -2.10 -19.97
N TRP A 74 -3.11 -2.00 -18.78
CA TRP A 74 -4.54 -1.76 -18.64
C TRP A 74 -4.85 -0.35 -19.14
N TYR A 75 -5.77 -0.28 -20.10
CA TYR A 75 -6.35 0.96 -20.56
C TYR A 75 -7.84 0.97 -20.26
N ASP A 76 -8.33 2.12 -19.80
CA ASP A 76 -9.76 2.39 -19.69
C ASP A 76 -10.30 2.84 -21.06
N GLY A 77 -10.43 1.88 -21.98
CA GLY A 77 -10.80 2.10 -23.37
C GLY A 77 -10.89 0.80 -24.16
N TRP A 78 -11.05 0.92 -25.47
CA TRP A 78 -10.93 -0.15 -26.45
C TRP A 78 -9.54 -0.08 -27.09
N GLU A 79 -8.80 -1.19 -27.13
CA GLU A 79 -7.52 -1.26 -27.84
C GLU A 79 -7.36 -2.62 -28.54
N THR A 80 -7.02 -2.56 -29.83
CA THR A 80 -6.88 -3.73 -30.69
C THR A 80 -5.42 -4.11 -30.91
N ARG A 81 -5.19 -5.37 -31.32
CA ARG A 81 -3.85 -5.87 -31.64
C ARG A 81 -3.20 -5.08 -32.78
N ARG A 82 -1.88 -4.93 -32.72
CA ARG A 82 -1.10 -4.23 -33.76
C ARG A 82 -1.07 -4.99 -35.08
N HIS A 83 -0.89 -4.24 -36.15
CA HIS A 83 -0.68 -4.76 -37.51
C HIS A 83 -1.92 -5.50 -38.05
N ASN A 84 -3.08 -4.85 -37.95
CA ASN A 84 -4.31 -5.36 -38.54
C ASN A 84 -4.10 -5.60 -40.05
N GLN A 85 -4.46 -6.79 -40.52
CA GLN A 85 -4.40 -7.14 -41.94
C GLN A 85 -5.65 -6.65 -42.69
N ALA A 86 -6.74 -6.39 -41.97
CA ALA A 86 -7.93 -5.75 -42.48
C ALA A 86 -7.73 -4.22 -42.58
N PRO A 87 -8.52 -3.52 -43.42
CA PRO A 87 -8.36 -2.08 -43.59
C PRO A 87 -8.69 -1.26 -42.34
N PHE A 88 -9.49 -1.80 -41.42
CA PHE A 88 -9.89 -1.18 -40.16
C PHE A 88 -10.36 -2.22 -39.15
N ASP A 89 -10.24 -1.89 -37.87
CA ASP A 89 -10.97 -2.53 -36.78
C ASP A 89 -12.32 -1.87 -36.59
N TRP A 90 -13.32 -2.64 -36.14
CA TRP A 90 -14.68 -2.14 -35.99
C TRP A 90 -15.35 -2.65 -34.72
N VAL A 91 -16.29 -1.86 -34.21
CA VAL A 91 -17.20 -2.24 -33.12
C VAL A 91 -18.63 -1.84 -33.48
N VAL A 92 -19.57 -2.77 -33.31
CA VAL A 92 -21.01 -2.57 -33.53
C VAL A 92 -21.70 -2.39 -32.18
N ILE A 93 -22.45 -1.30 -32.05
CA ILE A 93 -23.11 -0.87 -30.82
C ILE A 93 -24.60 -0.70 -31.08
N ARG A 94 -25.43 -1.32 -30.24
CA ARG A 94 -26.87 -1.10 -30.15
C ARG A 94 -27.14 0.14 -29.30
N LEU A 95 -27.96 1.06 -29.79
CA LEU A 95 -28.38 2.24 -29.00
C LEU A 95 -29.15 1.79 -27.73
N GLY A 96 -29.02 2.52 -26.63
CA GLY A 96 -29.79 2.28 -25.40
C GLY A 96 -31.27 2.67 -25.48
N VAL A 97 -31.68 3.24 -26.62
CA VAL A 97 -33.03 3.66 -26.95
C VAL A 97 -33.58 2.83 -28.11
N ALA A 98 -34.91 2.84 -28.28
CA ALA A 98 -35.56 2.11 -29.36
C ALA A 98 -34.99 2.52 -30.73
N SER A 99 -34.93 3.83 -30.99
CA SER A 99 -34.22 4.45 -32.11
C SER A 99 -33.85 5.91 -31.76
N GLY A 100 -32.90 6.49 -32.48
CA GLY A 100 -32.48 7.88 -32.24
C GLY A 100 -31.96 8.57 -33.50
N THR A 101 -32.03 9.90 -33.50
CA THR A 101 -31.42 10.76 -34.53
C THR A 101 -30.13 11.35 -33.97
N VAL A 102 -29.04 11.31 -34.74
CA VAL A 102 -27.71 11.79 -34.36
C VAL A 102 -27.50 13.25 -34.77
N GLU A 103 -27.01 14.07 -33.83
CA GLU A 103 -26.61 15.48 -34.04
C GLU A 103 -25.07 15.63 -34.03
N GLY A 104 -24.36 14.82 -33.24
CA GLY A 104 -22.90 14.92 -33.15
C GLY A 104 -22.24 13.70 -32.55
N ILE A 105 -20.92 13.67 -32.65
CA ILE A 105 -20.08 12.56 -32.23
C ILE A 105 -18.91 13.11 -31.42
N GLU A 106 -18.54 12.39 -30.36
CA GLU A 106 -17.28 12.59 -29.66
C GLU A 106 -16.47 11.29 -29.60
N VAL A 107 -15.17 11.41 -29.84
CA VAL A 107 -14.17 10.36 -29.64
C VAL A 107 -13.11 10.91 -28.72
N ASP A 108 -12.82 10.20 -27.64
CA ASP A 108 -11.75 10.52 -26.71
C ASP A 108 -10.65 9.48 -26.82
N THR A 109 -9.42 9.91 -27.13
CA THR A 109 -8.23 9.05 -27.19
C THR A 109 -7.37 9.15 -25.92
N ALA A 110 -7.92 9.67 -24.81
CA ALA A 110 -7.23 9.85 -23.54
C ALA A 110 -6.31 8.68 -23.18
N PHE A 111 -5.08 9.02 -22.79
CA PHE A 111 -4.01 8.10 -22.38
C PHE A 111 -3.39 7.23 -23.48
N PHE A 112 -4.03 7.11 -24.66
CA PHE A 112 -3.40 6.52 -25.83
C PHE A 112 -2.47 7.55 -26.49
N SER A 113 -1.16 7.43 -26.19
CA SER A 113 -0.12 8.38 -26.62
C SER A 113 0.90 7.68 -27.51
N GLY A 114 0.58 7.62 -28.81
CA GLY A 114 1.38 6.93 -29.83
C GLY A 114 0.73 5.66 -30.39
N ASN A 115 -0.14 5.01 -29.61
CA ASN A 115 -0.98 3.87 -29.98
C ASN A 115 -2.48 4.25 -30.08
N HIS A 116 -2.79 5.53 -30.25
CA HIS A 116 -4.17 5.99 -30.47
C HIS A 116 -4.66 5.59 -31.85
N ALA A 117 -5.98 5.51 -32.02
CA ALA A 117 -6.61 5.43 -33.33
C ALA A 117 -6.07 6.55 -34.26
N PRO A 118 -5.41 6.24 -35.38
CA PRO A 118 -4.92 7.25 -36.31
C PRO A 118 -6.06 8.02 -36.99
N ALA A 119 -7.10 7.30 -37.40
CA ALA A 119 -8.32 7.87 -37.95
C ALA A 119 -9.53 7.00 -37.60
N ILE A 120 -10.71 7.62 -37.59
CA ILE A 120 -11.98 6.94 -37.32
C ILE A 120 -13.05 7.31 -38.34
N SER A 121 -14.05 6.45 -38.51
CA SER A 121 -15.31 6.76 -39.22
C SER A 121 -16.48 6.16 -38.45
N VAL A 122 -17.68 6.70 -38.65
CA VAL A 122 -18.90 6.23 -37.97
C VAL A 122 -20.00 6.00 -38.98
N GLU A 123 -20.64 4.84 -38.89
CA GLU A 123 -21.77 4.45 -39.72
C GLU A 123 -22.97 4.07 -38.86
N GLY A 124 -24.18 4.18 -39.40
CA GLY A 124 -25.42 3.80 -38.72
C GLY A 124 -26.32 2.96 -39.61
N CYS A 125 -27.16 2.14 -38.99
CA CYS A 125 -28.26 1.48 -39.68
C CYS A 125 -29.51 1.41 -38.80
N PHE A 126 -30.65 1.14 -39.45
CA PHE A 126 -31.92 0.87 -38.80
C PHE A 126 -32.31 -0.58 -39.10
N SER A 127 -32.21 -1.44 -38.09
CA SER A 127 -32.77 -2.80 -38.11
C SER A 127 -33.45 -3.11 -36.78
N GLN A 128 -34.42 -4.02 -36.84
CA GLN A 128 -35.12 -4.60 -35.68
C GLN A 128 -34.50 -5.94 -35.25
N ASP A 129 -33.62 -6.52 -36.07
CA ASP A 129 -32.99 -7.81 -35.85
C ASP A 129 -31.48 -7.63 -35.65
N ASP A 130 -31.01 -7.91 -34.43
CA ASP A 130 -29.61 -7.76 -34.04
C ASP A 130 -28.72 -8.83 -34.74
N ASP A 131 -29.26 -10.03 -35.01
CA ASP A 131 -28.52 -11.13 -35.64
C ASP A 131 -28.22 -10.84 -37.12
N GLU A 132 -29.13 -10.14 -37.80
CA GLU A 132 -28.93 -9.66 -39.17
C GLU A 132 -27.71 -8.73 -39.26
N VAL A 133 -27.61 -7.77 -38.35
CA VAL A 133 -26.53 -6.77 -38.31
C VAL A 133 -25.18 -7.43 -38.00
N LEU A 134 -25.16 -8.39 -37.07
CA LEU A 134 -23.96 -9.17 -36.74
C LEU A 134 -23.50 -10.08 -37.89
N GLY A 135 -24.44 -10.57 -38.70
CA GLY A 135 -24.18 -11.39 -39.88
C GLY A 135 -23.29 -10.70 -40.92
N TRP A 136 -23.21 -9.36 -40.93
CA TRP A 136 -22.42 -8.60 -41.90
C TRP A 136 -20.92 -8.61 -41.61
N LYS A 137 -20.45 -9.03 -40.42
CA LYS A 137 -19.03 -9.31 -40.08
C LYS A 137 -17.97 -8.30 -40.59
N GLY A 138 -18.31 -7.01 -40.69
CA GLY A 138 -17.41 -5.95 -41.19
C GLY A 138 -17.59 -5.56 -42.67
N GLU A 139 -18.49 -6.20 -43.41
CA GLU A 139 -18.86 -5.81 -44.77
C GLU A 139 -19.80 -4.59 -44.78
N ARG A 140 -20.12 -4.06 -45.98
CA ARG A 140 -20.91 -2.82 -46.12
C ARG A 140 -22.36 -2.97 -45.68
N GLY A 141 -22.98 -4.15 -45.88
CA GLY A 141 -24.36 -4.41 -45.45
C GLY A 141 -25.33 -3.26 -45.80
N SER A 142 -26.20 -2.91 -44.85
CA SER A 142 -27.06 -1.71 -44.91
C SER A 142 -26.51 -0.54 -44.08
N TRP A 143 -25.19 -0.46 -43.88
CA TRP A 143 -24.55 0.65 -43.16
C TRP A 143 -24.53 1.93 -44.00
N GLU A 144 -24.98 3.03 -43.40
CA GLU A 144 -24.90 4.37 -43.97
C GLU A 144 -23.86 5.22 -43.22
N PRO A 145 -23.04 6.03 -43.92
CA PRO A 145 -22.06 6.89 -43.26
C PRO A 145 -22.74 8.03 -42.49
N ILE A 146 -22.46 8.10 -41.18
CA ILE A 146 -22.84 9.22 -40.30
C ILE A 146 -21.68 10.23 -40.25
N LEU A 147 -20.44 9.74 -40.15
CA LEU A 147 -19.22 10.53 -40.17
C LEU A 147 -18.21 9.87 -41.09
N GLY A 148 -17.71 10.63 -42.07
CA GLY A 148 -16.61 10.18 -42.92
C GLY A 148 -15.31 10.00 -42.15
N ILE A 149 -14.24 9.58 -42.83
CA ILE A 149 -12.94 9.38 -42.17
C ILE A 149 -12.42 10.70 -41.61
N GLN A 150 -12.11 10.71 -40.30
CA GLN A 150 -11.56 11.85 -39.57
C GLN A 150 -10.28 11.44 -38.85
N GLU A 151 -9.24 12.25 -38.97
CA GLU A 151 -7.97 12.02 -38.26
C GLU A 151 -8.12 12.31 -36.77
N CYS A 152 -7.54 11.41 -35.97
CA CYS A 152 -7.43 11.53 -34.54
C CYS A 152 -5.95 11.76 -34.17
N GLY A 153 -5.73 12.11 -32.91
CA GLY A 153 -4.44 12.52 -32.36
C GLY A 153 -4.29 11.99 -30.95
N PRO A 154 -3.08 12.05 -30.38
CA PRO A 154 -2.77 11.35 -29.13
C PRO A 154 -3.41 12.03 -27.92
N SER A 155 -4.08 11.24 -27.09
CA SER A 155 -4.59 11.63 -25.77
C SER A 155 -5.37 12.96 -25.75
N GLN A 156 -6.38 13.10 -26.61
CA GLN A 156 -7.27 14.25 -26.60
C GLN A 156 -8.73 13.88 -26.94
N ARG A 157 -9.64 14.80 -26.62
CA ARG A 157 -11.04 14.74 -27.05
C ARG A 157 -11.21 15.33 -28.45
N PHE A 158 -12.04 14.70 -29.27
CA PHE A 158 -12.45 15.15 -30.59
C PHE A 158 -13.97 15.19 -30.65
N GLY A 159 -14.54 16.33 -31.04
CA GLY A 159 -15.98 16.48 -31.25
C GLY A 159 -16.29 16.93 -32.66
N TRP A 160 -17.32 16.34 -33.27
CA TRP A 160 -17.82 16.74 -34.58
C TRP A 160 -19.33 16.97 -34.51
N LYS A 161 -19.77 18.16 -34.93
CA LYS A 161 -21.17 18.50 -35.11
C LYS A 161 -21.55 18.30 -36.58
N LEU A 162 -22.61 17.54 -36.83
CA LEU A 162 -23.07 17.28 -38.19
C LEU A 162 -23.72 18.54 -38.78
N ALA A 163 -23.35 18.91 -40.01
CA ALA A 163 -23.89 20.11 -40.66
C ALA A 163 -25.37 19.95 -41.00
N ASN A 164 -25.77 18.74 -41.39
CA ASN A 164 -27.16 18.31 -41.49
C ASN A 164 -27.40 17.26 -40.40
N PRO A 165 -27.95 17.63 -39.23
CA PRO A 165 -28.38 16.66 -38.23
C PRO A 165 -29.29 15.65 -38.92
N SER A 166 -29.14 14.37 -38.60
CA SER A 166 -29.96 13.29 -39.15
C SER A 166 -31.44 13.34 -38.69
N SER A 167 -31.99 14.53 -38.50
CA SER A 167 -33.38 14.84 -38.18
C SER A 167 -34.42 14.12 -39.05
N GLN A 168 -34.02 13.55 -40.20
CA GLN A 168 -34.88 12.74 -41.07
C GLN A 168 -34.63 11.22 -40.99
N LYS A 169 -33.50 10.75 -40.46
CA LYS A 169 -33.11 9.33 -40.46
C LYS A 169 -32.86 8.82 -39.05
N GLN A 170 -33.54 7.73 -38.71
CA GLN A 170 -33.43 7.08 -37.41
C GLN A 170 -32.45 5.94 -37.49
N TYR A 171 -31.65 5.76 -36.43
CA TYR A 171 -30.72 4.66 -36.31
C TYR A 171 -31.06 3.84 -35.06
N THR A 172 -30.82 2.53 -35.14
CA THR A 172 -30.91 1.60 -34.00
C THR A 172 -29.56 1.04 -33.62
N HIS A 173 -28.64 1.00 -34.58
CA HIS A 173 -27.28 0.51 -34.42
C HIS A 173 -26.28 1.49 -35.03
N VAL A 174 -25.09 1.53 -34.44
CA VAL A 174 -23.97 2.32 -34.93
C VAL A 174 -22.71 1.46 -34.95
N ARG A 175 -21.88 1.67 -35.98
CA ARG A 175 -20.57 1.05 -36.13
C ARG A 175 -19.49 2.13 -36.08
N LEU A 176 -18.53 1.95 -35.19
CA LEU A 176 -17.30 2.74 -35.14
C LEU A 176 -16.19 1.96 -35.83
N ASN A 177 -15.53 2.57 -36.81
CA ASN A 177 -14.40 2.00 -37.52
C ASN A 177 -13.12 2.76 -37.17
N MET A 178 -12.03 2.05 -36.89
CA MET A 178 -10.71 2.55 -36.51
C MET A 178 -9.65 2.11 -37.54
N TYR A 179 -8.90 3.05 -38.11
CA TYR A 179 -8.02 2.79 -39.25
C TYR A 179 -6.52 2.90 -38.90
N PRO A 180 -5.71 1.84 -39.11
CA PRO A 180 -6.09 0.43 -39.27
C PRO A 180 -6.36 -0.28 -37.94
N ASP A 181 -5.69 0.15 -36.87
CA ASP A 181 -5.73 -0.37 -35.50
C ASP A 181 -5.26 0.70 -34.51
N GLY A 182 -5.45 0.49 -33.21
CA GLY A 182 -5.05 1.42 -32.16
C GLY A 182 -5.96 1.36 -30.94
N GLY A 183 -6.01 2.47 -30.19
CA GLY A 183 -6.86 2.60 -29.00
C GLY A 183 -7.71 3.87 -28.94
N ILE A 184 -8.92 3.71 -28.39
CA ILE A 184 -9.93 4.75 -28.16
C ILE A 184 -10.46 4.60 -26.73
N ALA A 185 -10.45 5.67 -25.93
CA ALA A 185 -10.87 5.64 -24.54
C ALA A 185 -12.40 5.72 -24.38
N ARG A 186 -13.05 6.66 -25.08
CA ARG A 186 -14.52 6.80 -25.07
C ARG A 186 -15.06 7.12 -26.46
N PHE A 187 -16.28 6.67 -26.69
CA PHE A 187 -17.06 7.05 -27.86
C PHE A 187 -18.44 7.51 -27.38
N ARG A 188 -18.86 8.71 -27.78
CA ARG A 188 -20.18 9.28 -27.47
C ARG A 188 -20.91 9.58 -28.76
N LEU A 189 -22.19 9.26 -28.77
CA LEU A 189 -23.09 9.55 -29.88
C LEU A 189 -24.21 10.46 -29.39
N PHE A 190 -24.05 11.75 -29.63
CA PHE A 190 -25.01 12.76 -29.18
C PHE A 190 -26.19 12.85 -30.15
N GLY A 191 -27.39 12.71 -29.60
CA GLY A 191 -28.61 12.81 -30.38
C GLY A 191 -29.88 12.87 -29.54
N HIS A 192 -31.00 12.73 -30.22
CA HIS A 192 -32.33 12.71 -29.63
C HIS A 192 -32.94 11.31 -29.74
N ALA A 193 -33.44 10.78 -28.62
CA ALA A 193 -34.22 9.56 -28.62
C ALA A 193 -35.53 9.81 -29.37
N VAL A 194 -35.89 8.89 -30.27
CA VAL A 194 -37.22 8.87 -30.88
C VAL A 194 -38.09 7.94 -30.04
N PRO A 195 -39.03 8.47 -29.25
CA PRO A 195 -39.83 7.65 -28.36
C PRO A 195 -40.81 6.77 -29.15
N VAL A 196 -40.93 5.52 -28.73
CA VAL A 196 -41.99 4.61 -29.19
C VAL A 196 -43.09 4.62 -28.15
N PHE A 197 -44.13 5.41 -28.40
CA PHE A 197 -45.28 5.47 -27.50
C PHE A 197 -46.30 4.39 -27.85
N PRO A 198 -46.97 3.77 -26.85
CA PRO A 198 -48.17 2.97 -27.11
C PRO A 198 -49.23 3.76 -27.88
N ASP A 199 -49.95 3.10 -28.80
CA ASP A 199 -51.03 3.73 -29.58
C ASP A 199 -52.17 4.26 -28.67
N ASP A 200 -52.35 3.63 -27.52
CA ASP A 200 -53.33 4.01 -26.52
C ASP A 200 -52.83 5.22 -25.68
N LYS A 201 -53.52 6.35 -25.85
CA LYS A 201 -53.19 7.63 -25.22
C LYS A 201 -53.52 7.68 -23.73
N ASP A 202 -54.33 6.74 -23.23
CA ASP A 202 -54.69 6.65 -21.82
C ASP A 202 -53.65 5.90 -20.98
N VAL A 203 -52.68 5.26 -21.63
CA VAL A 203 -51.58 4.59 -20.94
C VAL A 203 -50.74 5.61 -20.20
N ILE A 204 -50.53 5.35 -18.91
CA ILE A 204 -49.65 6.13 -18.05
C ILE A 204 -48.23 5.59 -18.24
N PHE A 205 -47.29 6.45 -18.59
CA PHE A 205 -45.89 6.09 -18.74
C PHE A 205 -44.97 7.22 -18.25
N ASP A 206 -43.70 6.89 -18.00
CA ASP A 206 -42.71 7.86 -17.52
C ASP A 206 -42.28 8.79 -18.65
N LEU A 207 -42.78 10.03 -18.66
CA LEU A 207 -42.45 11.04 -19.66
C LEU A 207 -41.09 11.72 -19.42
N ALA A 208 -40.53 11.60 -18.21
CA ALA A 208 -39.22 12.16 -17.89
C ALA A 208 -38.08 11.23 -18.30
N ALA A 209 -38.34 9.92 -18.46
CA ALA A 209 -37.32 8.95 -18.84
C ALA A 209 -36.56 9.36 -20.11
N ALA A 210 -35.23 9.24 -20.08
CA ALA A 210 -34.37 9.52 -21.24
C ALA A 210 -34.72 8.63 -22.45
N GLN A 211 -35.10 7.37 -22.20
CA GLN A 211 -35.55 6.43 -23.24
C GLN A 211 -36.82 6.90 -23.98
N ASN A 212 -37.62 7.74 -23.33
CA ASN A 212 -38.85 8.30 -23.87
C ASN A 212 -38.68 9.74 -24.37
N GLY A 213 -37.43 10.22 -24.52
CA GLY A 213 -37.12 11.55 -25.04
C GLY A 213 -37.04 12.65 -23.99
N GLY A 214 -37.08 12.32 -22.70
CA GLY A 214 -36.83 13.28 -21.63
C GLY A 214 -35.39 13.78 -21.64
N VAL A 215 -35.18 15.07 -21.31
CA VAL A 215 -33.85 15.71 -21.29
C VAL A 215 -33.74 16.61 -20.06
N ALA A 216 -32.67 16.46 -19.26
CA ALA A 216 -32.38 17.37 -18.16
C ALA A 216 -31.65 18.60 -18.71
N VAL A 217 -32.29 19.75 -18.64
CA VAL A 217 -31.90 20.95 -19.39
C VAL A 217 -30.92 21.80 -18.59
N SER A 218 -31.22 22.07 -17.33
CA SER A 218 -30.41 22.94 -16.46
C SER A 218 -30.59 22.58 -14.99
N CYS A 219 -29.64 23.03 -14.16
CA CYS A 219 -29.64 22.82 -12.71
C CYS A 219 -28.92 23.97 -12.01
N SER A 220 -29.12 24.09 -10.69
CA SER A 220 -28.44 25.09 -9.85
C SER A 220 -26.97 24.78 -9.63
N ASP A 221 -26.66 23.53 -9.25
CA ASP A 221 -25.33 23.06 -8.88
C ASP A 221 -25.15 21.59 -9.28
N GLN A 222 -23.89 21.17 -9.51
CA GLN A 222 -23.52 19.77 -9.71
C GLN A 222 -22.15 19.54 -9.06
N HIS A 223 -22.14 19.07 -7.81
CA HIS A 223 -20.92 18.76 -7.09
C HIS A 223 -20.44 17.34 -7.40
N PHE A 224 -21.34 16.35 -7.30
CA PHE A 224 -21.10 14.97 -7.70
C PHE A 224 -22.25 14.44 -8.56
N GLY A 225 -21.90 13.57 -9.52
CA GLY A 225 -22.87 13.10 -10.51
C GLY A 225 -23.37 14.22 -11.44
N THR A 226 -24.33 13.90 -12.30
CA THR A 226 -24.89 14.88 -13.27
C THR A 226 -26.41 14.84 -13.24
N LYS A 227 -27.05 15.98 -13.55
CA LYS A 227 -28.50 16.14 -13.65
C LYS A 227 -29.15 15.12 -14.59
N ASP A 228 -28.42 14.71 -15.64
CA ASP A 228 -28.87 13.75 -16.65
C ASP A 228 -29.09 12.35 -16.06
N ASN A 229 -28.43 12.03 -14.93
CA ASN A 229 -28.61 10.75 -14.24
C ASN A 229 -30.01 10.57 -13.64
N LEU A 230 -30.74 11.66 -13.37
CA LEU A 230 -32.08 11.60 -12.77
C LEU A 230 -33.08 10.84 -13.64
N ILE A 231 -32.87 10.82 -14.96
CA ILE A 231 -33.80 10.30 -15.95
C ILE A 231 -33.35 8.96 -16.57
N LEU A 232 -32.24 8.40 -16.09
CA LEU A 232 -31.70 7.11 -16.54
C LEU A 232 -32.54 5.93 -16.04
N PRO A 233 -32.48 4.75 -16.67
CA PRO A 233 -33.17 3.54 -16.19
C PRO A 233 -32.63 3.03 -14.83
N GLY A 234 -33.44 2.20 -14.16
CA GLY A 234 -33.10 1.56 -12.88
C GLY A 234 -32.97 2.54 -11.70
N ARG A 235 -32.40 2.05 -10.58
CA ARG A 235 -32.13 2.79 -9.34
C ARG A 235 -30.64 3.07 -9.08
N GLY A 236 -29.79 2.78 -10.06
CA GLY A 236 -28.33 2.96 -9.94
C GLY A 236 -27.65 1.97 -8.99
N LYS A 237 -26.32 2.06 -8.91
CA LYS A 237 -25.44 1.13 -8.18
C LYS A 237 -24.87 1.72 -6.88
N ASP A 238 -24.52 3.01 -6.88
CA ASP A 238 -23.88 3.73 -5.79
C ASP A 238 -24.32 5.20 -5.80
N MET A 239 -23.62 6.16 -5.17
CA MET A 239 -24.00 7.58 -5.24
C MET A 239 -23.61 8.28 -6.56
N GLY A 240 -22.56 7.81 -7.23
CA GLY A 240 -21.93 8.47 -8.40
C GLY A 240 -22.81 8.53 -9.64
N ASP A 241 -23.79 7.63 -9.75
CA ASP A 241 -24.80 7.63 -10.83
C ASP A 241 -26.12 8.33 -10.44
N GLY A 242 -26.06 9.28 -9.50
CA GLY A 242 -27.15 10.21 -9.15
C GLY A 242 -26.83 11.67 -9.51
N TRP A 243 -27.58 12.61 -8.95
CA TRP A 243 -27.29 14.04 -8.96
C TRP A 243 -27.15 14.53 -7.52
N GLU A 244 -26.01 15.15 -7.19
CA GLU A 244 -25.69 15.66 -5.84
C GLU A 244 -25.14 17.08 -5.91
N THR A 245 -25.58 17.92 -4.96
CA THR A 245 -25.14 19.31 -4.82
C THR A 245 -24.24 19.53 -3.60
N ALA A 246 -23.47 20.61 -3.62
CA ALA A 246 -22.57 20.97 -2.55
C ALA A 246 -23.35 21.38 -1.28
N ARG A 247 -22.81 21.02 -0.12
CA ARG A 247 -23.41 21.36 1.17
C ARG A 247 -23.51 22.88 1.35
N SER A 248 -24.74 23.39 1.51
CA SER A 248 -24.99 24.79 1.73
C SER A 248 -25.00 25.16 3.23
N ARG A 249 -24.70 26.42 3.53
CA ARG A 249 -24.76 26.99 4.90
C ARG A 249 -25.68 28.21 4.99
N SER A 250 -26.21 28.66 3.86
CA SER A 250 -27.05 29.85 3.76
C SER A 250 -28.48 29.53 4.17
N LYS A 251 -29.08 30.38 5.00
CA LYS A 251 -30.45 30.17 5.48
C LYS A 251 -31.44 30.31 4.31
N GLY A 252 -32.20 29.25 4.03
CA GLY A 252 -33.19 29.22 2.95
C GLY A 252 -32.63 28.90 1.56
N HIS A 253 -31.40 28.38 1.48
CA HIS A 253 -30.84 27.84 0.23
C HIS A 253 -31.68 26.67 -0.29
N VAL A 254 -31.80 26.57 -1.60
CA VAL A 254 -32.44 25.46 -2.31
C VAL A 254 -31.65 25.16 -3.59
N ASP A 255 -31.58 23.89 -3.94
CA ASP A 255 -31.04 23.45 -5.22
C ASP A 255 -32.15 22.93 -6.12
N TRP A 256 -31.97 23.03 -7.44
CA TRP A 256 -33.01 22.66 -8.39
C TRP A 256 -32.47 22.11 -9.70
N THR A 257 -33.30 21.31 -10.38
CA THR A 257 -33.05 20.80 -11.74
C THR A 257 -34.32 20.88 -12.59
N ILE A 258 -34.19 21.32 -13.84
CA ILE A 258 -35.27 21.42 -14.83
C ILE A 258 -35.13 20.28 -15.85
N ILE A 259 -36.22 19.55 -16.05
CA ILE A 259 -36.32 18.42 -16.98
C ILE A 259 -37.43 18.72 -17.99
N ARG A 260 -37.09 18.64 -19.27
CA ARG A 260 -38.03 18.64 -20.39
C ARG A 260 -38.58 17.24 -20.57
N LEU A 261 -39.90 17.12 -20.61
CA LEU A 261 -40.59 15.86 -20.85
C LEU A 261 -40.49 15.48 -22.33
N GLY A 262 -40.44 14.17 -22.61
CA GLY A 262 -40.39 13.66 -23.99
C GLY A 262 -41.61 13.98 -24.83
N ALA A 263 -42.74 14.27 -24.19
CA ALA A 263 -43.94 14.83 -24.81
C ALA A 263 -44.72 15.66 -23.79
N ALA A 264 -45.61 16.54 -24.26
CA ALA A 264 -46.57 17.20 -23.38
C ALA A 264 -47.53 16.18 -22.76
N GLY A 265 -47.81 16.28 -21.46
CA GLY A 265 -48.64 15.30 -20.78
C GLY A 265 -49.35 15.80 -19.52
N TYR A 266 -50.43 15.10 -19.18
CA TYR A 266 -51.23 15.26 -17.96
C TYR A 266 -50.63 14.40 -16.85
N ILE A 267 -49.91 15.04 -15.94
CA ILE A 267 -49.14 14.34 -14.91
C ILE A 267 -50.08 13.73 -13.85
N GLN A 268 -49.88 12.45 -13.54
CA GLN A 268 -50.66 11.72 -12.55
C GLN A 268 -49.87 11.57 -11.26
N ASN A 269 -48.66 11.02 -11.35
CA ASN A 269 -47.82 10.69 -10.21
C ASN A 269 -46.36 11.01 -10.47
N PHE A 270 -45.62 11.26 -9.38
CA PHE A 270 -44.19 11.43 -9.36
C PHE A 270 -43.55 10.38 -8.45
N VAL A 271 -42.30 10.02 -8.72
CA VAL A 271 -41.46 9.29 -7.78
C VAL A 271 -40.11 9.99 -7.70
N VAL A 272 -39.75 10.43 -6.50
CA VAL A 272 -38.41 10.95 -6.19
C VAL A 272 -37.64 9.88 -5.44
N ASP A 273 -36.59 9.34 -6.04
CA ASP A 273 -35.80 8.26 -5.45
C ASP A 273 -34.48 8.82 -4.90
N THR A 274 -34.21 8.57 -3.61
CA THR A 274 -32.94 8.92 -2.94
C THR A 274 -32.03 7.72 -2.72
N ALA A 275 -32.17 6.66 -3.54
CA ALA A 275 -31.33 5.46 -3.42
C ALA A 275 -29.83 5.80 -3.30
N HIS A 276 -29.15 5.08 -2.41
CA HIS A 276 -27.72 5.21 -2.07
C HIS A 276 -27.32 6.52 -1.36
N PHE A 277 -28.16 7.56 -1.33
CA PHE A 277 -27.91 8.77 -0.54
C PHE A 277 -28.38 8.57 0.90
N ARG A 278 -27.47 8.14 1.77
CA ARG A 278 -27.78 7.75 3.17
C ARG A 278 -27.51 8.85 4.19
N GLY A 279 -26.40 9.58 4.02
CA GLY A 279 -26.00 10.68 4.92
C GLY A 279 -26.21 12.08 4.33
N ASN A 280 -26.48 12.16 3.02
CA ASN A 280 -26.51 13.38 2.21
C ASN A 280 -27.77 13.46 1.33
N TYR A 281 -28.85 12.76 1.68
CA TYR A 281 -30.16 12.97 1.05
C TYR A 281 -30.74 14.34 1.43
N PRO A 282 -31.55 14.97 0.55
CA PRO A 282 -32.15 16.26 0.88
C PRO A 282 -33.12 16.14 2.05
N GLN A 283 -33.28 17.20 2.83
CA GLN A 283 -34.22 17.21 3.94
C GLN A 283 -35.67 17.17 3.45
N GLN A 284 -35.95 17.94 2.41
CA GLN A 284 -37.25 18.00 1.75
C GLN A 284 -37.11 18.14 0.23
N VAL A 285 -38.11 17.70 -0.50
CA VAL A 285 -38.23 17.89 -1.95
C VAL A 285 -39.57 18.51 -2.32
N LYS A 286 -39.57 19.32 -3.38
CA LYS A 286 -40.74 19.99 -3.95
C LYS A 286 -40.68 19.87 -5.47
N LEU A 287 -41.85 19.76 -6.12
CA LEU A 287 -41.94 19.72 -7.58
C LEU A 287 -42.85 20.81 -8.13
N GLU A 288 -42.37 21.47 -9.18
CA GLU A 288 -43.12 22.46 -9.96
C GLU A 288 -43.16 22.02 -11.44
N ALA A 289 -44.20 22.39 -12.17
CA ALA A 289 -44.33 22.09 -13.60
C ALA A 289 -44.81 23.31 -14.39
N ILE A 290 -44.41 23.41 -15.66
CA ILE A 290 -44.77 24.52 -16.55
C ILE A 290 -45.14 24.01 -17.94
N GLU A 291 -46.10 24.70 -18.55
CA GLU A 291 -46.42 24.58 -19.97
C GLU A 291 -45.65 25.67 -20.71
N TRP A 292 -44.53 25.30 -21.31
CA TRP A 292 -43.69 26.21 -22.06
C TRP A 292 -43.95 26.09 -23.56
N LYS A 293 -44.31 27.21 -24.21
CA LYS A 293 -44.63 27.31 -25.66
C LYS A 293 -43.73 28.30 -26.42
N VAL A 294 -42.76 28.90 -25.73
CA VAL A 294 -41.83 29.89 -26.30
C VAL A 294 -40.60 29.16 -26.84
N ASP A 295 -39.98 29.68 -27.90
CA ASP A 295 -38.74 29.14 -28.43
C ASP A 295 -37.61 29.22 -27.39
N GLY A 296 -36.95 28.08 -27.14
CA GLY A 296 -35.93 27.94 -26.10
C GLY A 296 -36.45 27.29 -24.81
N GLU A 297 -35.59 27.23 -23.80
CA GLU A 297 -35.84 26.49 -22.56
C GLU A 297 -36.20 27.45 -21.40
N PRO A 298 -37.13 27.07 -20.49
CA PRO A 298 -37.55 27.94 -19.39
C PRO A 298 -36.44 28.11 -18.34
N THR A 299 -36.31 29.33 -17.79
CA THR A 299 -35.44 29.60 -16.64
C THR A 299 -36.13 29.22 -15.31
N ALA A 300 -35.34 29.02 -14.25
CA ALA A 300 -35.90 28.66 -12.93
C ALA A 300 -36.84 29.70 -12.33
N GLU A 301 -36.65 30.97 -12.71
CA GLU A 301 -37.44 32.13 -12.26
C GLU A 301 -38.56 32.52 -13.27
N ALA A 302 -38.77 31.73 -14.32
CA ALA A 302 -39.78 32.04 -15.33
C ALA A 302 -41.19 32.14 -14.72
N GLU A 303 -41.97 33.13 -15.15
CA GLU A 303 -43.36 33.25 -14.75
C GLU A 303 -44.19 32.08 -15.33
N GLY A 304 -44.87 31.32 -14.49
CA GLY A 304 -45.77 30.24 -14.92
C GLY A 304 -45.49 28.85 -14.33
N TRP A 305 -44.46 28.69 -13.50
CA TRP A 305 -44.26 27.47 -12.70
C TRP A 305 -45.44 27.25 -11.74
N VAL A 306 -46.09 26.09 -11.85
CA VAL A 306 -47.20 25.68 -10.99
C VAL A 306 -46.70 24.60 -10.04
N GLU A 307 -46.99 24.74 -8.75
CA GLU A 307 -46.69 23.72 -7.76
C GLU A 307 -47.56 22.48 -8.00
N VAL A 308 -46.91 21.35 -8.26
CA VAL A 308 -47.58 20.07 -8.56
C VAL A 308 -47.44 19.05 -7.44
N VAL A 309 -46.48 19.24 -6.54
CA VAL A 309 -46.29 18.44 -5.32
C VAL A 309 -45.84 19.37 -4.20
N GLU A 310 -46.51 19.31 -3.05
CA GLU A 310 -46.12 20.04 -1.83
C GLU A 310 -44.75 19.57 -1.31
N ALA A 311 -44.16 20.28 -0.35
CA ALA A 311 -42.88 19.89 0.23
C ALA A 311 -42.98 18.56 1.00
N ILE A 312 -42.31 17.52 0.48
CA ILE A 312 -42.26 16.17 1.09
C ILE A 312 -40.95 16.03 1.86
N LYS A 313 -41.03 15.50 3.08
CA LYS A 313 -39.84 15.14 3.87
C LYS A 313 -39.25 13.84 3.35
N CYS A 314 -37.96 13.85 3.01
CA CYS A 314 -37.29 12.67 2.48
C CYS A 314 -36.72 11.76 3.57
N LYS A 315 -36.50 10.51 3.18
CA LYS A 315 -35.79 9.47 3.91
C LYS A 315 -34.54 9.05 3.13
N PRO A 316 -33.51 8.53 3.80
CA PRO A 316 -32.35 7.96 3.13
C PRO A 316 -32.74 6.70 2.36
N ASP A 317 -32.13 6.52 1.19
CA ASP A 317 -32.19 5.26 0.41
C ASP A 317 -33.63 4.79 0.09
N PHE A 318 -34.54 5.72 -0.25
CA PHE A 318 -35.98 5.46 -0.32
C PHE A 318 -36.67 6.08 -1.55
N GLU A 319 -37.70 5.42 -2.08
CA GLU A 319 -38.56 5.95 -3.15
C GLU A 319 -39.74 6.72 -2.56
N HIS A 320 -39.90 7.99 -2.94
CA HIS A 320 -40.95 8.88 -2.44
C HIS A 320 -42.04 9.04 -3.51
N PRO A 321 -43.09 8.21 -3.50
CA PRO A 321 -44.21 8.38 -4.39
C PRO A 321 -45.04 9.60 -3.97
N ALA A 322 -45.43 10.42 -4.94
CA ALA A 322 -46.27 11.59 -4.74
C ALA A 322 -47.34 11.69 -5.82
N GLU A 323 -48.56 12.00 -5.43
CA GLU A 323 -49.66 12.25 -6.36
C GLU A 323 -49.65 13.71 -6.80
N SER A 324 -49.92 13.97 -8.08
CA SER A 324 -49.96 15.35 -8.59
C SER A 324 -51.21 16.08 -8.09
N LEU A 325 -51.03 17.30 -7.57
CA LEU A 325 -52.11 18.22 -7.22
C LEU A 325 -52.91 18.71 -8.44
N VAL A 326 -52.30 18.68 -9.63
CA VAL A 326 -52.87 19.24 -10.86
C VAL A 326 -52.83 18.21 -11.98
N LYS A 327 -53.95 17.52 -12.17
CA LYS A 327 -54.08 16.42 -13.16
C LYS A 327 -54.70 16.83 -14.50
N ASP A 328 -55.41 17.95 -14.53
CA ASP A 328 -56.21 18.38 -15.70
C ASP A 328 -55.45 19.34 -16.64
N LYS A 329 -54.20 19.66 -16.34
CA LYS A 329 -53.34 20.55 -17.14
C LYS A 329 -52.19 19.77 -17.78
N ALA A 330 -51.92 20.05 -19.06
CA ALA A 330 -50.78 19.48 -19.77
C ALA A 330 -49.52 20.31 -19.49
N PHE A 331 -48.44 19.64 -19.13
CA PHE A 331 -47.14 20.27 -18.87
C PHE A 331 -46.09 19.76 -19.86
N THR A 332 -45.08 20.58 -20.11
CA THR A 332 -43.93 20.24 -20.97
C THR A 332 -42.63 20.11 -20.20
N HIS A 333 -42.50 20.79 -19.05
CA HIS A 333 -41.30 20.75 -18.22
C HIS A 333 -41.65 20.57 -16.74
N VAL A 334 -40.74 19.97 -15.99
CA VAL A 334 -40.80 19.77 -14.54
C VAL A 334 -39.52 20.31 -13.90
N LYS A 335 -39.65 20.92 -12.74
CA LYS A 335 -38.56 21.44 -11.92
C LYS A 335 -38.58 20.72 -10.57
N LEU A 336 -37.55 19.92 -10.32
CA LEU A 336 -37.27 19.32 -9.02
C LEU A 336 -36.52 20.34 -8.17
N ILE A 337 -37.02 20.59 -6.96
CA ILE A 337 -36.39 21.45 -5.97
C ILE A 337 -36.05 20.58 -4.75
N ILE A 338 -34.81 20.66 -4.28
CA ILE A 338 -34.32 19.97 -3.09
C ILE A 338 -33.93 21.01 -2.04
N VAL A 339 -34.20 20.71 -0.77
CA VAL A 339 -34.03 21.66 0.35
C VAL A 339 -33.26 21.01 1.50
N PRO A 340 -32.25 21.67 2.09
CA PRO A 340 -31.57 22.84 1.51
C PRO A 340 -30.68 22.47 0.30
N ASP A 341 -30.09 21.28 0.34
CA ASP A 341 -29.15 20.70 -0.63
C ASP A 341 -29.17 19.17 -0.48
N GLY A 342 -28.42 18.43 -1.30
CA GLY A 342 -28.21 16.99 -1.14
C GLY A 342 -28.25 16.21 -2.44
N GLY A 343 -28.44 14.89 -2.33
CA GLY A 343 -28.42 13.96 -3.45
C GLY A 343 -29.76 13.30 -3.77
N VAL A 344 -30.10 13.22 -5.06
CA VAL A 344 -31.27 12.49 -5.58
C VAL A 344 -30.82 11.55 -6.69
N LYS A 345 -31.35 10.32 -6.65
CA LYS A 345 -31.00 9.27 -7.60
C LYS A 345 -31.81 9.36 -8.89
N ARG A 346 -33.14 9.37 -8.80
CA ARG A 346 -34.04 9.42 -9.96
C ARG A 346 -35.24 10.33 -9.72
N LEU A 347 -35.76 10.87 -10.81
CA LEU A 347 -37.08 11.47 -10.88
C LEU A 347 -37.89 10.76 -11.96
N ARG A 348 -39.05 10.19 -11.58
CA ARG A 348 -40.02 9.59 -12.51
C ARG A 348 -41.25 10.46 -12.59
N VAL A 349 -41.75 10.72 -13.80
CA VAL A 349 -42.93 11.54 -14.05
C VAL A 349 -43.95 10.73 -14.85
N PHE A 350 -44.88 10.10 -14.15
CA PHE A 350 -45.91 9.26 -14.74
C PHE A 350 -47.09 10.12 -15.20
N ALA A 351 -47.33 10.15 -16.50
CA ALA A 351 -48.33 11.02 -17.11
C ALA A 351 -49.04 10.37 -18.29
N LYS A 352 -50.23 10.89 -18.62
CA LYS A 352 -50.95 10.58 -19.86
C LYS A 352 -50.55 11.59 -20.94
N ARG A 353 -50.36 11.14 -22.19
CA ARG A 353 -49.94 12.03 -23.27
C ARG A 353 -51.06 13.02 -23.64
N ALA A 354 -50.73 14.31 -23.73
CA ALA A 354 -51.64 15.31 -24.26
C ALA A 354 -51.68 15.19 -25.80
N GLY A 355 -52.88 14.96 -26.36
CA GLY A 355 -53.06 14.79 -27.80
C GLY A 355 -52.87 16.10 -28.58
N GLY A 356 -51.62 16.45 -28.89
CA GLY A 356 -51.25 17.54 -29.80
C GLY A 356 -49.81 17.36 -30.26
N GLY A 357 -49.59 17.28 -31.58
CA GLY A 357 -48.28 17.02 -32.16
C GLY A 357 -47.28 18.13 -31.85
N PHE A 358 -46.15 17.75 -31.26
CA PHE A 358 -44.89 18.46 -31.49
C PHE A 358 -44.37 17.96 -32.85
N ASP A 359 -44.71 18.67 -33.92
CA ASP A 359 -44.05 18.54 -35.22
C ASP A 359 -42.64 19.13 -35.07
N ALA A 360 -41.65 18.26 -34.87
CA ALA A 360 -40.28 18.57 -35.26
C ALA A 360 -40.29 18.64 -36.80
N GLY A 361 -40.11 19.85 -37.34
CA GLY A 361 -40.54 20.25 -38.67
C GLY A 361 -40.08 19.36 -39.82
N ASN A 362 -41.05 18.83 -40.55
CA ASN A 362 -40.89 18.35 -41.92
C ASN A 362 -41.22 19.50 -42.88
N GLY A 363 -40.23 20.01 -43.62
CA GLY A 363 -40.40 21.12 -44.56
C GLY A 363 -39.69 20.86 -45.87
N ASN A 364 -40.42 20.25 -46.82
CA ASN A 364 -40.01 20.16 -48.22
C ASN A 364 -40.23 21.52 -48.90
N GLY A 365 -39.31 21.93 -49.77
CA GLY A 365 -39.18 23.31 -50.27
C GLY A 365 -40.31 23.81 -51.18
N ASN A 366 -40.44 25.14 -51.30
CA ASN A 366 -40.05 25.94 -52.48
C ASN A 366 -40.50 27.42 -52.34
N GLY A 367 -39.65 28.38 -52.76
CA GLY A 367 -40.04 29.76 -53.14
C GLY A 367 -39.66 30.89 -52.17
N GLY A 368 -38.64 31.70 -52.50
CA GLY A 368 -38.25 32.92 -51.77
C GLY A 368 -39.11 34.15 -52.11
N PRO A 369 -38.60 35.41 -52.03
CA PRO A 369 -37.54 35.99 -51.19
C PRO A 369 -38.07 37.17 -50.33
N LEU A 370 -37.22 37.75 -49.45
CA LEU A 370 -37.07 39.21 -49.13
C LEU A 370 -36.76 39.47 -47.63
N GLN A 371 -35.56 40.01 -47.39
CA GLN A 371 -35.22 40.92 -46.28
C GLN A 371 -36.10 42.20 -46.38
N PRO A 372 -36.27 43.11 -45.37
CA PRO A 372 -35.20 43.58 -44.45
C PRO A 372 -35.60 44.19 -43.06
N HIS A 373 -34.55 44.62 -42.34
CA HIS A 373 -34.45 45.80 -41.44
C HIS A 373 -34.82 45.75 -39.94
N ASN A 374 -33.75 45.72 -39.12
CA ASN A 374 -33.24 46.79 -38.24
C ASN A 374 -34.12 47.48 -37.16
N LYS A 375 -33.57 47.43 -35.94
CA LYS A 375 -33.47 48.45 -34.86
C LYS A 375 -34.74 48.85 -34.06
N ARG A 376 -34.67 48.76 -32.72
CA ARG A 376 -34.26 49.88 -31.84
C ARG A 376 -34.28 49.50 -30.34
N THR A 377 -33.12 49.71 -29.73
CA THR A 377 -32.78 50.31 -28.42
C THR A 377 -33.81 50.55 -27.31
N LEU A 378 -33.31 50.25 -26.10
CA LEU A 378 -33.66 50.63 -24.72
C LEU A 378 -34.13 52.09 -24.50
N PRO A 379 -34.74 52.36 -23.33
CA PRO A 379 -34.26 53.50 -22.54
C PRO A 379 -34.08 53.23 -21.03
N ASP A 380 -33.22 54.10 -20.49
CA ASP A 380 -32.72 54.29 -19.13
C ASP A 380 -33.80 54.76 -18.13
N ASP A 381 -33.64 54.49 -16.82
CA ASP A 381 -33.29 55.53 -15.83
C ASP A 381 -33.17 55.00 -14.38
N LEU A 382 -32.25 55.61 -13.62
CA LEU A 382 -32.05 55.61 -12.15
C LEU A 382 -31.29 54.42 -11.46
N PRO A 383 -30.52 54.67 -10.39
CA PRO A 383 -29.16 55.21 -10.46
C PRO A 383 -28.10 54.41 -9.66
N ARG A 384 -26.86 54.87 -9.84
CA ARG A 384 -25.58 54.36 -9.35
C ARG A 384 -25.24 54.79 -7.91
N SER A 385 -24.49 53.92 -7.24
CA SER A 385 -23.40 54.16 -6.25
C SER A 385 -23.68 54.59 -4.80
N LEU A 386 -22.89 54.02 -3.87
CA LEU A 386 -21.98 54.62 -2.85
C LEU A 386 -21.94 53.72 -1.59
N ASP A 387 -20.92 52.88 -1.43
CA ASP A 387 -19.57 53.14 -0.86
C ASP A 387 -19.49 53.22 0.67
N ASP A 388 -18.61 52.34 1.18
CA ASP A 388 -17.65 52.49 2.27
C ASP A 388 -18.11 52.72 3.71
N ARG A 389 -17.66 51.81 4.61
CA ARG A 389 -16.60 52.11 5.60
C ARG A 389 -16.20 50.92 6.50
N ARG A 390 -14.95 50.46 6.32
CA ARG A 390 -13.82 50.42 7.29
C ARG A 390 -13.01 49.11 7.39
N HIS A 391 -11.69 49.33 7.53
CA HIS A 391 -10.55 48.41 7.54
C HIS A 391 -10.01 48.16 9.00
N VAL A 392 -9.64 46.90 9.31
CA VAL A 392 -8.34 46.34 9.86
C VAL A 392 -7.83 46.79 11.27
N PRO A 393 -7.00 46.04 12.09
CA PRO A 393 -6.10 44.86 11.81
C PRO A 393 -5.99 43.66 12.81
N VAL A 394 -5.48 42.52 12.28
CA VAL A 394 -4.33 41.64 12.67
C VAL A 394 -4.11 41.21 14.14
N ASP A 395 -4.01 39.88 14.37
CA ASP A 395 -2.81 39.25 14.96
C ASP A 395 -2.68 37.73 14.64
N LEU A 396 -1.42 37.32 14.47
CA LEU A 396 -0.85 36.06 13.94
C LEU A 396 -1.05 34.84 14.88
N VAL A 397 -0.95 33.57 14.45
CA VAL A 397 0.31 32.80 14.20
C VAL A 397 0.11 31.73 13.10
N PRO A 398 1.02 31.64 12.10
CA PRO A 398 1.19 30.47 11.25
C PRO A 398 2.44 29.68 11.67
N GLU A 399 2.28 28.40 12.03
CA GLU A 399 3.42 27.49 12.14
C GLU A 399 3.78 26.96 10.74
N THR A 400 4.86 27.49 10.19
CA THR A 400 5.54 26.95 9.00
C THR A 400 6.99 26.72 9.40
N GLU A 401 7.43 25.47 9.42
CA GLU A 401 8.83 25.15 9.64
C GLU A 401 9.67 25.70 8.47
N MET A 402 10.63 26.55 8.78
CA MET A 402 11.64 27.06 7.85
C MET A 402 12.94 26.29 8.10
N TYR A 403 13.36 25.48 7.11
CA TYR A 403 14.67 24.85 7.11
C TYR A 403 15.72 25.86 6.61
N ASP A 404 16.60 26.33 7.49
CA ASP A 404 17.74 27.17 7.12
C ASP A 404 18.96 26.29 6.80
N GLY A 405 19.16 26.04 5.50
CA GLY A 405 20.23 25.19 4.98
C GLY A 405 21.65 25.77 5.09
N TRP A 406 21.89 26.84 5.85
CA TRP A 406 23.17 27.58 5.83
C TRP A 406 24.12 27.37 7.00
N GLN A 407 23.76 26.66 8.09
CA GLN A 407 24.65 26.59 9.27
C GLN A 407 25.03 25.21 9.82
N GLY A 408 24.61 24.07 9.24
CA GLY A 408 25.23 22.77 9.52
C GLY A 408 25.40 22.36 11.01
N GLN A 409 24.61 22.91 11.93
CA GLN A 409 24.62 22.62 13.36
C GLN A 409 23.18 22.48 13.84
N SER A 410 22.82 21.28 14.30
CA SER A 410 21.56 21.00 15.01
C SER A 410 21.75 21.40 16.47
N GLN A 411 21.11 22.46 16.93
CA GLN A 411 20.86 22.67 18.36
C GLN A 411 19.35 22.66 18.63
N PHE A 412 18.97 21.73 19.49
CA PHE A 412 17.62 21.47 19.97
C PHE A 412 17.07 22.64 20.79
N LEU A 413 15.77 22.92 20.64
CA LEU A 413 14.91 23.35 21.75
C LEU A 413 13.50 22.77 21.52
N THR A 414 13.11 21.91 22.47
CA THR A 414 11.87 21.13 22.60
C THR A 414 11.81 19.83 21.77
N THR A 415 12.23 18.74 22.41
CA THR A 415 11.99 17.37 21.97
C THR A 415 10.50 17.02 22.15
N PRO A 416 9.79 16.48 21.15
CA PRO A 416 8.68 15.59 21.43
C PRO A 416 9.25 14.34 22.11
N ILE A 417 8.59 13.88 23.17
CA ILE A 417 8.99 12.69 23.91
C ILE A 417 8.80 11.48 22.99
N VAL A 418 9.90 10.87 22.58
CA VAL A 418 9.91 9.55 21.95
C VAL A 418 9.51 8.53 23.02
N ALA A 419 8.52 7.68 22.74
CA ALA A 419 8.16 6.56 23.58
C ALA A 419 9.41 5.69 23.81
N LYS A 420 9.81 5.51 25.08
CA LYS A 420 10.84 4.52 25.43
C LYS A 420 10.27 3.12 25.16
N PRO A 421 10.99 2.23 24.47
CA PRO A 421 10.67 0.81 24.54
C PRO A 421 10.85 0.36 26.00
N LEU A 422 9.88 -0.41 26.49
CA LEU A 422 9.92 -0.99 27.83
C LEU A 422 11.14 -1.92 27.94
N THR A 423 12.12 -1.54 28.76
CA THR A 423 13.26 -2.38 29.13
C THR A 423 12.87 -3.27 30.31
N PHE A 424 12.80 -4.59 30.10
CA PHE A 424 12.57 -5.61 31.13
C PHE A 424 13.79 -5.88 32.05
N SER A 425 14.64 -4.88 32.29
CA SER A 425 15.98 -5.08 32.84
C SER A 425 16.13 -4.89 34.36
N ASP A 426 15.06 -4.73 35.15
CA ASP A 426 15.18 -4.52 36.62
C ASP A 426 14.45 -5.57 37.48
N LEU A 427 14.28 -6.80 36.99
CA LEU A 427 13.79 -7.92 37.82
C LEU A 427 14.76 -9.11 37.78
N ALA A 428 15.98 -8.91 38.28
CA ALA A 428 16.80 -10.00 38.77
C ALA A 428 16.34 -10.37 40.18
N ILE A 429 15.78 -11.58 40.33
CA ILE A 429 15.57 -12.26 41.61
C ILE A 429 16.96 -12.60 42.18
N SER A 430 17.52 -11.67 42.95
CA SER A 430 18.37 -11.90 44.13
C SER A 430 19.05 -10.60 44.52
N ASP A 431 18.43 -9.78 45.37
CA ASP A 431 19.22 -8.88 46.21
C ASP A 431 18.64 -8.85 47.62
N ALA A 432 19.48 -9.29 48.56
CA ALA A 432 19.14 -9.50 49.95
C ALA A 432 19.64 -8.29 50.74
N ASN A 433 18.92 -7.15 50.71
CA ASN A 433 19.21 -6.01 51.58
C ASN A 433 18.04 -5.00 51.66
N TYR A 434 16.87 -5.44 52.15
CA TYR A 434 15.75 -4.54 52.45
C TYR A 434 15.44 -4.50 53.94
N HIS A 435 16.32 -3.86 54.72
CA HIS A 435 16.00 -3.34 56.05
C HIS A 435 16.95 -2.17 56.39
N ASP A 436 16.54 -0.93 56.14
CA ASP A 436 16.57 0.11 57.18
C ASP A 436 15.98 1.46 56.72
N ASN A 437 14.98 1.90 57.49
CA ASN A 437 14.58 3.27 57.88
C ASN A 437 14.53 4.41 56.85
N ASN A 438 13.35 5.00 56.57
CA ASN A 438 12.56 5.96 57.36
C ASN A 438 13.13 7.40 57.51
N ASN A 439 12.28 8.37 57.13
CA ASN A 439 12.24 9.82 57.41
C ASN A 439 13.20 10.76 56.63
N LEU A 440 12.67 11.72 55.84
CA LEU A 440 12.10 13.00 56.34
C LEU A 440 11.68 13.98 55.18
N THR A 441 10.37 14.24 55.10
CA THR A 441 9.62 15.50 54.82
C THR A 441 9.90 16.46 53.63
N THR A 442 8.82 16.69 52.86
CA THR A 442 8.21 17.96 52.40
C THR A 442 8.96 18.93 51.47
N SER A 443 8.56 18.99 50.19
CA SER A 443 7.79 20.13 49.65
C SER A 443 7.20 19.80 48.27
N THR A 444 5.95 20.21 48.07
CA THR A 444 5.09 20.07 46.89
C THR A 444 5.59 20.85 45.66
N THR A 445 5.67 20.19 44.51
CA THR A 445 5.26 20.72 43.19
C THR A 445 5.02 19.55 42.23
N THR A 446 3.96 19.68 41.46
CA THR A 446 3.23 18.65 40.69
C THR A 446 3.92 18.22 39.41
N GLY A 447 3.95 16.91 39.15
CA GLY A 447 4.28 16.31 37.84
C GLY A 447 4.46 14.80 37.97
N ALA A 448 3.43 14.04 37.63
CA ALA A 448 3.26 12.61 37.94
C ALA A 448 4.37 11.70 37.38
N GLY A 449 4.95 10.86 38.25
CA GLY A 449 5.78 9.71 37.90
C GLY A 449 4.93 8.47 37.51
N PRO A 450 5.54 7.41 36.98
CA PRO A 450 4.84 6.36 36.27
C PRO A 450 4.05 5.45 37.22
N ASN A 451 2.77 5.28 36.93
CA ASN A 451 1.85 4.37 37.61
C ASN A 451 2.24 2.89 37.34
N PRO A 452 2.10 1.98 38.32
CA PRO A 452 2.39 0.55 38.12
C PRO A 452 1.40 -0.10 37.16
N THR A 453 1.90 -0.95 36.24
CA THR A 453 1.12 -1.71 35.25
C THR A 453 0.22 -2.76 35.92
N SER A 454 -0.82 -3.24 35.22
CA SER A 454 -1.73 -4.31 35.71
C SER A 454 -0.99 -5.61 36.03
N GLU A 455 0.07 -5.92 35.29
CA GLU A 455 0.91 -7.11 35.48
C GLU A 455 1.72 -7.07 36.78
N ALA A 456 2.30 -5.92 37.13
CA ALA A 456 3.01 -5.75 38.40
C ALA A 456 2.10 -5.98 39.61
N ARG A 457 0.82 -5.63 39.48
CA ARG A 457 -0.20 -5.79 40.53
C ARG A 457 -0.73 -7.21 40.64
N LEU A 458 -0.88 -7.92 39.52
CA LEU A 458 -1.14 -9.36 39.54
C LEU A 458 -0.01 -10.11 40.24
N MET A 459 1.24 -9.70 39.97
CA MET A 459 2.43 -10.27 40.63
C MET A 459 2.46 -9.97 42.14
N GLU A 460 2.02 -8.78 42.58
CA GLU A 460 1.85 -8.42 43.99
C GLU A 460 0.76 -9.27 44.68
N MET A 461 -0.39 -9.47 44.03
CA MET A 461 -1.45 -10.35 44.56
C MET A 461 -1.02 -11.82 44.62
N LEU A 462 -0.22 -12.29 43.65
CA LEU A 462 0.34 -13.64 43.66
C LEU A 462 1.39 -13.81 44.77
N ALA A 463 2.19 -12.76 45.03
CA ALA A 463 3.12 -12.72 46.15
C ALA A 463 2.38 -12.70 47.49
N ALA A 464 1.28 -11.96 47.61
CA ALA A 464 0.41 -11.98 48.80
C ALA A 464 -0.21 -13.37 49.01
N GLN A 465 -0.73 -14.01 47.96
CA GLN A 465 -1.24 -15.39 48.01
C GLN A 465 -0.15 -16.38 48.49
N ALA A 466 1.07 -16.25 47.97
CA ALA A 466 2.21 -17.07 48.37
C ALA A 466 2.64 -16.79 49.83
N ALA A 467 2.63 -15.53 50.27
CA ALA A 467 2.93 -15.14 51.65
C ALA A 467 1.90 -15.70 52.64
N HIS A 468 0.62 -15.69 52.28
CA HIS A 468 -0.43 -16.35 53.05
C HIS A 468 -0.25 -17.87 53.09
N SER A 469 0.15 -18.51 51.98
CA SER A 469 0.45 -19.95 51.95
C SER A 469 1.69 -20.34 52.77
N ALA A 470 2.66 -19.44 52.95
CA ALA A 470 3.91 -19.68 53.70
C ALA A 470 3.76 -19.49 55.22
N GLY A 471 2.76 -18.72 55.66
CA GLY A 471 2.39 -18.56 57.07
C GLY A 471 1.71 -19.82 57.60
N GLY A 472 2.50 -20.82 58.01
CA GLY A 472 2.05 -22.15 58.42
C GLY A 472 1.05 -22.19 59.59
N ILE A 473 -0.22 -21.87 59.32
CA ILE A 473 -1.35 -22.30 60.13
C ILE A 473 -1.84 -23.62 59.54
N VAL A 474 -1.47 -24.70 60.24
CA VAL A 474 -1.87 -26.08 59.99
C VAL A 474 -3.39 -26.14 59.78
N PHE A 475 -3.83 -26.80 58.70
CA PHE A 475 -5.24 -27.17 58.46
C PHE A 475 -5.81 -27.91 59.66
N SER A 476 -6.38 -27.15 60.59
CA SER A 476 -7.29 -27.61 61.63
C SER A 476 -8.69 -27.28 61.14
N ASP A 477 -9.62 -28.22 61.34
CA ASP A 477 -11.00 -28.06 60.90
C ASP A 477 -11.55 -26.72 61.47
N PRO A 478 -12.08 -25.78 60.65
CA PRO A 478 -12.58 -24.48 61.13
C PRO A 478 -13.55 -24.60 62.31
N ASP A 479 -14.30 -25.71 62.36
CA ASP A 479 -15.23 -26.02 63.45
C ASP A 479 -14.51 -26.34 64.77
N THR A 480 -13.33 -26.96 64.71
CA THR A 480 -12.51 -27.26 65.90
C THR A 480 -11.95 -25.98 66.52
N VAL A 481 -11.50 -25.03 65.71
CA VAL A 481 -11.00 -23.72 66.17
C VAL A 481 -12.14 -22.85 66.71
N ALA A 482 -13.33 -22.92 66.11
CA ALA A 482 -14.52 -22.25 66.63
C ALA A 482 -14.92 -22.79 68.02
N SER A 483 -14.86 -24.12 68.21
CA SER A 483 -15.25 -24.82 69.45
C SER A 483 -14.21 -24.81 70.59
N ASP A 484 -12.98 -24.35 70.33
CA ASP A 484 -11.88 -24.41 71.32
C ASP A 484 -11.99 -23.29 72.38
N ASP A 485 -12.44 -23.58 73.59
CA ASP A 485 -12.59 -22.59 74.68
C ASP A 485 -11.26 -21.96 75.17
N ALA A 486 -10.10 -22.47 74.73
CA ALA A 486 -8.79 -22.00 75.21
C ALA A 486 -8.25 -20.73 74.50
N THR A 487 -8.77 -20.39 73.32
CA THR A 487 -8.27 -19.25 72.52
C THR A 487 -9.09 -17.97 72.73
N PRO A 488 -8.45 -16.78 72.86
CA PRO A 488 -9.16 -15.51 72.99
C PRO A 488 -10.08 -15.24 71.79
N PRO A 489 -11.28 -14.66 71.98
CA PRO A 489 -12.24 -14.44 70.90
C PRO A 489 -11.70 -13.52 69.78
N ALA A 490 -10.80 -12.59 70.11
CA ALA A 490 -10.13 -11.74 69.12
C ALA A 490 -9.13 -12.52 68.26
N GLN A 491 -8.43 -13.49 68.84
CA GLN A 491 -7.47 -14.34 68.13
C GLN A 491 -8.17 -15.40 67.28
N LYS A 492 -9.31 -15.92 67.73
CA LYS A 492 -10.19 -16.79 66.93
C LYS A 492 -10.68 -16.10 65.66
N ARG A 493 -11.12 -14.84 65.78
CA ARG A 493 -11.56 -14.01 64.65
C ARG A 493 -10.44 -13.83 63.62
N ASP A 494 -9.23 -13.49 64.05
CA ASP A 494 -8.08 -13.31 63.15
C ASP A 494 -7.72 -14.61 62.39
N ILE A 495 -7.62 -15.73 63.12
CA ILE A 495 -7.26 -17.03 62.52
C ILE A 495 -8.33 -17.50 61.53
N LEU A 496 -9.62 -17.41 61.90
CA LEU A 496 -10.73 -17.82 61.04
C LEU A 496 -10.90 -16.90 59.83
N GLN A 497 -10.70 -15.58 59.98
CA GLN A 497 -10.75 -14.61 58.89
C GLN A 497 -9.63 -14.87 57.87
N ARG A 498 -8.39 -15.11 58.33
CA ARG A 498 -7.25 -15.44 57.44
C ARG A 498 -7.44 -16.76 56.72
N ALA A 499 -7.98 -17.78 57.41
CA ALA A 499 -8.31 -19.06 56.81
C ALA A 499 -9.42 -18.92 55.74
N PHE A 500 -10.41 -18.06 55.97
CA PHE A 500 -11.48 -17.77 55.03
C PHE A 500 -10.97 -17.08 53.75
N ILE A 501 -10.12 -16.05 53.88
CA ILE A 501 -9.53 -15.34 52.74
C ILE A 501 -8.62 -16.28 51.93
N MET A 502 -7.85 -17.13 52.60
CA MET A 502 -7.01 -18.14 51.95
C MET A 502 -7.83 -19.21 51.21
N ALA A 503 -8.95 -19.66 51.79
CA ALA A 503 -9.85 -20.60 51.13
C ALA A 503 -10.46 -19.98 49.87
N ALA A 504 -10.79 -18.67 49.91
CA ALA A 504 -11.30 -17.95 48.76
C ALA A 504 -10.24 -17.72 47.67
N SER A 505 -8.98 -17.43 48.02
CA SER A 505 -7.89 -17.22 47.07
C SER A 505 -7.40 -18.51 46.39
N ASN A 506 -7.52 -19.65 47.06
CA ASN A 506 -7.15 -20.96 46.50
C ASN A 506 -8.31 -21.67 45.78
N GLY A 507 -9.51 -21.08 45.75
CA GLY A 507 -10.68 -21.66 45.07
C GLY A 507 -11.33 -22.84 45.82
N ASN A 508 -11.09 -23.01 47.12
CA ASN A 508 -11.60 -24.14 47.91
C ASN A 508 -13.07 -23.91 48.33
N THR A 509 -13.99 -24.26 47.44
CA THR A 509 -15.44 -24.07 47.59
C THR A 509 -16.01 -24.78 48.82
N ASP A 510 -15.58 -26.01 49.08
CA ASP A 510 -16.07 -26.82 50.20
C ASP A 510 -15.71 -26.19 51.55
N SER A 511 -14.51 -25.62 51.66
CA SER A 511 -14.08 -24.93 52.87
C SER A 511 -14.81 -23.60 53.06
N VAL A 512 -14.99 -22.82 51.98
CA VAL A 512 -15.74 -21.54 52.03
C VAL A 512 -17.20 -21.79 52.44
N THR A 513 -17.88 -22.76 51.82
CA THR A 513 -19.28 -23.10 52.12
C THR A 513 -19.44 -23.68 53.54
N LYS A 514 -18.51 -24.53 53.99
CA LYS A 514 -18.50 -25.05 55.36
C LYS A 514 -18.33 -23.93 56.40
N ILE A 515 -17.42 -22.99 56.12
CA ILE A 515 -17.18 -21.84 56.99
C ILE A 515 -18.39 -20.90 57.05
N LEU A 516 -19.07 -20.68 55.91
CA LEU A 516 -20.25 -19.81 55.83
C LEU A 516 -21.51 -20.42 56.47
N SER A 517 -21.65 -21.75 56.44
CA SER A 517 -22.80 -22.49 56.99
C SER A 517 -22.60 -23.04 58.41
N GLY A 518 -21.36 -23.07 58.90
CA GLY A 518 -20.98 -23.64 60.19
C GLY A 518 -20.96 -22.65 61.37
N PRO A 519 -20.61 -23.12 62.59
CA PRO A 519 -20.48 -22.30 63.79
C PRO A 519 -19.41 -21.20 63.69
N ALA A 520 -18.49 -21.32 62.73
CA ALA A 520 -17.45 -20.31 62.46
C ALA A 520 -18.01 -19.00 61.86
N ARG A 521 -19.23 -18.99 61.33
CA ARG A 521 -19.86 -17.80 60.69
C ARG A 521 -19.96 -16.60 61.63
N GLU A 522 -20.13 -16.81 62.93
CA GLU A 522 -20.22 -15.73 63.94
C GLU A 522 -18.90 -14.94 64.09
N PHE A 523 -17.78 -15.54 63.69
CA PHE A 523 -16.44 -14.96 63.84
C PHE A 523 -15.88 -14.34 62.56
N ILE A 524 -16.64 -14.37 61.46
CA ILE A 524 -16.15 -14.01 60.12
C ILE A 524 -16.96 -12.86 59.52
N ASP A 525 -16.23 -11.85 59.05
CA ASP A 525 -16.76 -10.76 58.25
C ASP A 525 -16.36 -10.97 56.79
N VAL A 526 -17.35 -11.26 55.94
CA VAL A 526 -17.15 -11.57 54.52
C VAL A 526 -16.54 -10.39 53.75
N ASN A 527 -16.76 -9.16 54.22
CA ASN A 527 -16.32 -7.94 53.57
C ASN A 527 -15.08 -7.30 54.21
N ALA A 528 -14.54 -7.92 55.28
CA ALA A 528 -13.34 -7.42 55.92
C ALA A 528 -12.12 -7.62 55.00
N PRO A 529 -11.34 -6.55 54.75
CA PRO A 529 -10.09 -6.67 54.00
C PRO A 529 -9.02 -7.36 54.85
N ASP A 530 -8.04 -7.98 54.19
CA ASP A 530 -6.81 -8.45 54.82
C ASP A 530 -5.84 -7.30 55.18
N ASP A 531 -4.65 -7.67 55.66
CA ASP A 531 -3.56 -6.74 56.01
C ASP A 531 -3.13 -5.85 54.82
N GLU A 532 -3.39 -6.29 53.58
CA GLU A 532 -3.09 -5.55 52.33
C GLU A 532 -4.26 -4.69 51.83
N GLY A 533 -5.43 -4.77 52.48
CA GLY A 533 -6.61 -3.99 52.12
C GLY A 533 -7.54 -4.66 51.11
N THR A 534 -7.40 -5.97 50.86
CA THR A 534 -8.11 -6.71 49.81
C THR A 534 -9.18 -7.65 50.40
N PRO A 535 -10.47 -7.52 50.01
CA PRO A 535 -11.53 -8.46 50.41
C PRO A 535 -11.41 -9.82 49.70
N ALA A 536 -11.97 -10.87 50.32
CA ALA A 536 -11.99 -12.24 49.79
C ALA A 536 -12.59 -12.35 48.36
N LEU A 537 -13.63 -11.56 48.06
CA LEU A 537 -14.28 -11.53 46.74
C LEU A 537 -13.33 -11.08 45.62
N ILE A 538 -12.40 -10.17 45.91
CA ILE A 538 -11.43 -9.67 44.92
C ILE A 538 -10.42 -10.76 44.56
N TYR A 539 -9.91 -11.51 45.56
CA TYR A 539 -9.02 -12.64 45.29
C TYR A 539 -9.70 -13.72 44.44
N ALA A 540 -10.93 -14.11 44.79
CA ALA A 540 -11.69 -15.09 44.02
C ALA A 540 -11.95 -14.63 42.57
N SER A 541 -12.21 -13.33 42.38
CA SER A 541 -12.46 -12.74 41.06
C SER A 541 -11.19 -12.54 40.22
N CYS A 542 -10.05 -12.24 40.86
CA CYS A 542 -8.75 -12.09 40.19
C CYS A 542 -8.23 -13.42 39.65
N PHE A 543 -8.31 -14.50 40.44
CA PHE A 543 -7.80 -15.82 40.09
C PHE A 543 -8.77 -16.72 39.30
N GLY A 544 -10.00 -16.26 39.05
CA GLY A 544 -10.93 -16.99 38.18
C GLY A 544 -11.77 -18.06 38.90
N HIS A 545 -11.97 -17.96 40.22
CA HIS A 545 -12.70 -18.96 41.00
C HIS A 545 -14.21 -18.70 41.02
N GLU A 546 -14.90 -18.97 39.91
CA GLU A 546 -16.33 -18.66 39.73
C GLU A 546 -17.24 -19.27 40.81
N ALA A 547 -17.01 -20.54 41.18
CA ALA A 547 -17.82 -21.22 42.19
C ALA A 547 -17.68 -20.61 43.60
N VAL A 548 -16.51 -20.06 43.92
CA VAL A 548 -16.29 -19.32 45.18
C VAL A 548 -16.95 -17.95 45.11
N VAL A 549 -16.83 -17.23 43.98
CA VAL A 549 -17.51 -15.93 43.79
C VAL A 549 -19.03 -16.09 43.98
N ARG A 550 -19.61 -17.16 43.42
CA ARG A 550 -21.04 -17.47 43.59
C ARG A 550 -21.40 -17.71 45.06
N ALA A 551 -20.65 -18.56 45.78
CA ALA A 551 -20.89 -18.82 47.20
C ALA A 551 -20.73 -17.56 48.07
N LEU A 552 -19.75 -16.69 47.78
CA LEU A 552 -19.55 -15.44 48.51
C LEU A 552 -20.70 -14.45 48.31
N ILE A 553 -21.26 -14.37 47.10
CA ILE A 553 -22.38 -13.47 46.78
C ILE A 553 -23.71 -14.03 47.31
N GLU A 554 -24.03 -15.30 47.01
CA GLU A 554 -25.31 -15.92 47.33
C GLU A 554 -25.43 -16.32 48.81
N ASP A 555 -24.41 -16.96 49.39
CA ASP A 555 -24.44 -17.48 50.77
C ASP A 555 -23.77 -16.53 51.78
N GLY A 556 -22.76 -15.77 51.32
CA GLY A 556 -21.94 -14.89 52.16
C GLY A 556 -22.48 -13.47 52.33
N GLY A 557 -23.30 -12.97 51.40
CA GLY A 557 -23.75 -11.57 51.36
C GLY A 557 -22.60 -10.59 51.10
N ALA A 558 -21.63 -10.97 50.26
CA ALA A 558 -20.49 -10.13 49.92
C ALA A 558 -20.93 -8.84 49.19
N ASP A 559 -20.31 -7.72 49.54
CA ASP A 559 -20.48 -6.43 48.87
C ASP A 559 -19.70 -6.43 47.54
N VAL A 560 -20.45 -6.46 46.44
CA VAL A 560 -19.92 -6.59 45.08
C VAL A 560 -19.08 -5.38 44.62
N ASP A 561 -19.31 -4.20 45.22
CA ASP A 561 -18.63 -2.95 44.86
C ASP A 561 -17.49 -2.61 45.81
N ARG A 562 -17.22 -3.47 46.80
CA ARG A 562 -16.12 -3.24 47.74
C ARG A 562 -14.80 -3.23 46.98
N GLN A 563 -14.05 -2.14 47.14
CA GLN A 563 -12.78 -1.94 46.45
C GLN A 563 -11.58 -2.24 47.34
N ASP A 564 -10.47 -2.65 46.73
CA ASP A 564 -9.19 -2.78 47.41
C ASP A 564 -8.57 -1.41 47.80
N ARG A 565 -7.36 -1.45 48.39
CA ARG A 565 -6.56 -0.26 48.74
C ARG A 565 -6.36 0.73 47.58
N ASN A 566 -6.40 0.25 46.34
CA ASN A 566 -6.18 1.03 45.11
C ASN A 566 -7.48 1.41 44.41
N ARG A 567 -8.63 1.23 45.06
CA ARG A 567 -9.97 1.47 44.51
C ARG A 567 -10.32 0.59 43.31
N TRP A 568 -9.82 -0.65 43.26
CA TRP A 568 -10.24 -1.63 42.26
C TRP A 568 -11.36 -2.51 42.81
N SER A 569 -12.44 -2.67 42.03
CA SER A 569 -13.53 -3.59 42.37
C SER A 569 -13.26 -5.00 41.82
N ALA A 570 -14.00 -5.98 42.34
CA ALA A 570 -13.99 -7.36 41.84
C ALA A 570 -14.27 -7.43 40.33
N LEU A 571 -15.16 -6.56 39.82
CA LEU A 571 -15.50 -6.50 38.39
C LEU A 571 -14.31 -6.04 37.52
N MET A 572 -13.53 -5.07 37.99
CA MET A 572 -12.35 -4.58 37.26
C MET A 572 -11.28 -5.66 37.12
N TRP A 573 -11.06 -6.46 38.18
CA TRP A 573 -10.15 -7.59 38.16
C TRP A 573 -10.63 -8.71 37.24
N ALA A 574 -11.92 -9.04 37.27
CA ALA A 574 -12.51 -10.03 36.37
C ALA A 574 -12.40 -9.61 34.89
N MET A 575 -12.63 -8.33 34.58
CA MET A 575 -12.51 -7.78 33.22
C MET A 575 -11.06 -7.75 32.73
N THR A 576 -10.11 -7.33 33.58
CA THR A 576 -8.68 -7.27 33.23
C THR A 576 -8.12 -8.67 32.93
N ASN A 577 -8.53 -9.67 33.71
CA ASN A 577 -8.06 -11.06 33.55
C ASN A 577 -8.95 -11.89 32.61
N ARG A 578 -9.91 -11.27 31.91
CA ARG A 578 -10.81 -11.88 30.91
C ARG A 578 -11.69 -13.03 31.44
N HIS A 579 -12.08 -12.98 32.71
CA HIS A 579 -12.96 -13.97 33.33
C HIS A 579 -14.44 -13.71 32.99
N LYS A 580 -14.86 -14.16 31.79
CA LYS A 580 -16.21 -13.95 31.21
C LYS A 580 -17.36 -14.34 32.16
N GLY A 581 -17.28 -15.54 32.76
CA GLY A 581 -18.32 -16.07 33.68
C GLY A 581 -18.46 -15.24 34.95
N ILE A 582 -17.34 -14.81 35.53
CA ILE A 582 -17.30 -14.02 36.77
C ILE A 582 -17.80 -12.59 36.53
N ALA A 583 -17.39 -11.95 35.44
CA ALA A 583 -17.86 -10.61 35.12
C ALA A 583 -19.38 -10.57 34.90
N LYS A 584 -19.94 -11.59 34.24
CA LYS A 584 -21.39 -11.75 34.11
C LYS A 584 -22.05 -11.94 35.48
N LEU A 585 -21.54 -12.85 36.31
CA LEU A 585 -22.07 -13.10 37.65
C LEU A 585 -22.08 -11.83 38.53
N LEU A 586 -21.01 -11.03 38.47
CA LEU A 586 -20.90 -9.77 39.20
C LEU A 586 -21.87 -8.71 38.68
N LEU A 587 -22.03 -8.57 37.36
CA LEU A 587 -22.99 -7.65 36.73
C LEU A 587 -24.45 -8.06 37.01
N ASP A 588 -24.77 -9.35 36.90
CA ASP A 588 -26.08 -9.92 37.24
C ASP A 588 -26.42 -9.66 38.72
N SER A 589 -25.40 -9.63 39.58
CA SER A 589 -25.51 -9.35 41.03
C SER A 589 -25.49 -7.85 41.38
N GLY A 590 -25.50 -6.96 40.37
CA GLY A 590 -25.62 -5.52 40.56
C GLY A 590 -24.31 -4.75 40.77
N ALA A 591 -23.15 -5.31 40.41
CA ALA A 591 -21.88 -4.60 40.47
C ALA A 591 -21.90 -3.34 39.58
N SER A 592 -21.47 -2.21 40.14
CA SER A 592 -21.45 -0.91 39.45
C SER A 592 -20.29 -0.84 38.45
N PRO A 593 -20.55 -0.75 37.13
CA PRO A 593 -19.49 -0.56 36.15
C PRO A 593 -18.85 0.83 36.22
N GLU A 594 -19.57 1.80 36.79
CA GLU A 594 -19.16 3.21 36.92
C GLU A 594 -18.17 3.46 38.07
N ALA A 595 -17.84 2.44 38.84
CA ALA A 595 -16.83 2.56 39.89
C ALA A 595 -15.49 2.98 39.27
N ARG A 596 -14.77 3.91 39.92
CA ARG A 596 -13.51 4.47 39.39
C ARG A 596 -12.33 4.08 40.25
N THR A 597 -11.28 3.63 39.58
CA THR A 597 -9.95 3.41 40.15
C THR A 597 -9.29 4.73 40.57
N VAL A 598 -8.16 4.66 41.29
CA VAL A 598 -7.35 5.86 41.61
C VAL A 598 -6.93 6.63 40.36
N SER A 599 -6.73 5.96 39.23
CA SER A 599 -6.40 6.58 37.93
C SER A 599 -7.62 7.10 37.15
N GLY A 600 -8.83 7.02 37.71
CA GLY A 600 -10.06 7.53 37.10
C GLY A 600 -10.73 6.59 36.09
N ARG A 601 -10.13 5.42 35.81
CA ARG A 601 -10.64 4.41 34.88
C ARG A 601 -11.78 3.60 35.49
N THR A 602 -12.79 3.29 34.67
CA THR A 602 -13.93 2.41 34.95
C THR A 602 -13.62 0.96 34.60
N ALA A 603 -14.51 0.03 34.96
CA ALA A 603 -14.32 -1.39 34.63
C ALA A 603 -14.24 -1.63 33.11
N PHE A 604 -15.04 -0.91 32.32
CA PHE A 604 -15.05 -1.04 30.86
C PHE A 604 -13.79 -0.52 30.17
N ASP A 605 -13.08 0.44 30.78
CA ASP A 605 -11.82 0.97 30.23
C ASP A 605 -10.68 -0.08 30.18
N PHE A 606 -10.87 -1.24 30.82
CA PHE A 606 -9.91 -2.35 30.82
C PHE A 606 -10.25 -3.44 29.79
N VAL A 607 -11.38 -3.32 29.08
CA VAL A 607 -11.78 -4.24 28.01
C VAL A 607 -11.41 -3.63 26.66
N ALA A 608 -10.60 -4.35 25.86
CA ALA A 608 -10.30 -3.95 24.49
C ALA A 608 -11.55 -4.11 23.61
N GLY A 609 -11.85 -3.13 22.75
CA GLY A 609 -13.10 -3.05 21.98
C GLY A 609 -13.34 -4.22 21.03
N ASP A 610 -12.27 -4.88 20.57
CA ASP A 610 -12.24 -6.04 19.68
C ASP A 610 -12.06 -7.39 20.42
N SER A 611 -11.98 -7.36 21.75
CA SER A 611 -11.78 -8.60 22.52
C SER A 611 -13.05 -9.45 22.55
N ASP A 612 -12.84 -10.76 22.56
CA ASP A 612 -13.78 -11.80 23.00
C ASP A 612 -14.70 -11.42 24.18
N MET A 613 -14.17 -10.64 25.13
CA MET A 613 -14.90 -10.16 26.31
C MET A 613 -15.90 -9.06 25.94
N SER A 614 -15.53 -8.15 25.02
CA SER A 614 -16.38 -7.09 24.47
C SER A 614 -17.58 -7.70 23.72
N TYR A 615 -17.33 -8.67 22.83
CA TYR A 615 -18.40 -9.39 22.13
C TYR A 615 -19.34 -10.11 23.08
N TYR A 616 -18.79 -10.82 24.08
CA TYR A 616 -19.58 -11.54 25.08
C TYR A 616 -20.46 -10.63 25.94
N LEU A 617 -19.96 -9.44 26.34
CA LEU A 617 -20.74 -8.47 27.12
C LEU A 617 -21.81 -7.77 26.26
N ASN A 618 -21.52 -7.51 24.99
CA ASN A 618 -22.46 -6.91 24.04
C ASN A 618 -23.62 -7.87 23.71
N ASP A 619 -23.33 -9.16 23.50
CA ASP A 619 -24.34 -10.22 23.32
C ASP A 619 -25.20 -10.41 24.59
N SER A 620 -24.59 -10.24 25.77
CA SER A 620 -25.27 -10.34 27.07
C SER A 620 -26.14 -9.11 27.43
N ARG A 621 -26.35 -8.15 26.51
CA ARG A 621 -27.12 -6.90 26.67
C ARG A 621 -26.61 -5.92 27.74
N TYR A 622 -25.37 -6.07 28.19
CA TYR A 622 -24.71 -5.09 29.05
C TYR A 622 -24.05 -4.01 28.18
N GLY A 623 -24.88 -3.28 27.43
CA GLY A 623 -24.45 -2.23 26.51
C GLY A 623 -23.87 -1.01 27.24
N PHE A 624 -22.81 -0.44 26.69
CA PHE A 624 -22.13 0.78 27.14
C PHE A 624 -23.13 1.88 27.46
N GLY A 625 -23.27 2.22 28.74
CA GLY A 625 -24.18 3.24 29.23
C GLY A 625 -23.54 4.06 30.32
N GLY A 626 -22.81 5.12 29.94
CA GLY A 626 -22.20 6.01 30.93
C GLY A 626 -21.11 6.97 30.41
N GLY A 627 -21.42 7.83 29.43
CA GLY A 627 -20.51 8.92 29.06
C GLY A 627 -21.02 9.74 27.87
N THR A 628 -21.15 11.04 28.08
CA THR A 628 -21.54 12.10 27.13
C THR A 628 -21.36 11.78 25.64
N ASP A 629 -22.48 11.77 24.91
CA ASP A 629 -22.60 11.70 23.44
C ASP A 629 -21.89 12.90 22.78
N ASP A 630 -20.58 12.80 22.61
CA ASP A 630 -19.85 13.56 21.60
C ASP A 630 -19.77 12.71 20.32
N PHE A 631 -20.80 12.87 19.49
CA PHE A 631 -21.05 12.26 18.17
C PHE A 631 -19.94 12.51 17.10
N TYR A 632 -18.80 13.10 17.49
CA TYR A 632 -17.74 13.56 16.57
C TYR A 632 -16.36 12.99 16.86
N ASN A 633 -16.25 11.88 17.58
CA ASN A 633 -14.96 11.20 17.71
C ASN A 633 -15.09 9.67 17.74
N PRO A 634 -15.17 9.00 16.58
CA PRO A 634 -15.01 7.55 16.54
C PRO A 634 -13.54 7.24 16.77
N GLY A 635 -13.20 6.82 18.00
CA GLY A 635 -11.86 6.36 18.32
C GLY A 635 -11.50 5.05 17.58
N PHE A 636 -10.38 5.09 16.85
CA PHE A 636 -9.34 4.06 16.83
C PHE A 636 -9.63 2.64 16.29
N SER A 637 -10.53 2.49 15.32
CA SER A 637 -10.56 1.28 14.46
C SER A 637 -10.64 1.59 12.97
N GLN A 638 -11.33 2.67 12.61
CA GLN A 638 -11.41 3.14 11.22
C GLN A 638 -10.04 3.60 10.72
N ASP A 639 -9.32 4.40 11.51
CA ASP A 639 -7.98 4.88 11.13
C ASP A 639 -6.99 3.73 10.99
N ARG A 640 -7.09 2.66 11.81
CA ARG A 640 -6.18 1.51 11.71
C ARG A 640 -6.48 0.63 10.50
N PHE A 641 -7.77 0.45 10.17
CA PHE A 641 -8.16 -0.27 8.95
C PHE A 641 -7.86 0.55 7.70
N GLU A 642 -8.08 1.88 7.73
CA GLU A 642 -7.71 2.78 6.64
C GLU A 642 -6.19 2.94 6.52
N GLU A 643 -5.45 2.89 7.63
CA GLU A 643 -3.98 2.85 7.68
C GLU A 643 -3.46 1.49 7.19
N GLU A 644 -4.08 0.37 7.54
CA GLU A 644 -3.73 -0.96 7.03
C GLU A 644 -4.09 -1.12 5.55
N LEU A 645 -5.18 -0.52 5.10
CA LEU A 645 -5.58 -0.48 3.68
C LEU A 645 -4.70 0.49 2.91
N ALA A 646 -4.30 1.62 3.50
CA ALA A 646 -3.32 2.53 2.94
C ALA A 646 -1.90 1.95 2.94
N GLU A 647 -1.51 1.16 3.94
CA GLU A 647 -0.25 0.44 4.03
C GLU A 647 -0.24 -0.72 3.04
N ASN A 648 -1.33 -1.49 2.91
CA ASN A 648 -1.47 -2.52 1.88
C ASN A 648 -1.53 -1.91 0.48
N GLU A 649 -2.19 -0.77 0.29
CA GLU A 649 -2.20 -0.04 -0.98
C GLU A 649 -0.84 0.59 -1.27
N MET A 650 -0.14 1.12 -0.27
CA MET A 650 1.23 1.64 -0.38
C MET A 650 2.21 0.51 -0.68
N ARG A 651 2.07 -0.66 -0.05
CA ARG A 651 2.83 -1.88 -0.31
C ARG A 651 2.53 -2.43 -1.70
N ARG A 652 1.28 -2.34 -2.19
CA ARG A 652 0.87 -2.72 -3.55
C ARG A 652 1.34 -1.72 -4.61
N ARG A 653 1.36 -0.43 -4.30
CA ARG A 653 1.96 0.62 -5.15
C ARG A 653 3.47 0.48 -5.21
N MET A 654 4.13 0.26 -4.07
CA MET A 654 5.54 -0.11 -4.03
C MET A 654 5.77 -1.37 -4.85
N MET A 655 4.99 -2.45 -4.68
CA MET A 655 5.07 -3.67 -5.51
C MET A 655 5.03 -3.35 -7.02
N MET A 656 4.11 -2.50 -7.48
CA MET A 656 3.98 -2.15 -8.90
C MET A 656 5.09 -1.23 -9.41
N GLU A 657 5.48 -0.22 -8.64
CA GLU A 657 6.60 0.67 -8.98
C GLU A 657 7.92 -0.11 -8.99
N SER A 658 8.06 -1.05 -8.06
CA SER A 658 9.23 -1.89 -7.89
C SER A 658 9.40 -2.97 -8.94
N ALA A 659 8.32 -3.65 -9.31
CA ALA A 659 8.35 -4.61 -10.40
C ALA A 659 8.63 -3.94 -11.76
N ARG A 660 8.18 -2.69 -11.94
CA ARG A 660 8.50 -1.89 -13.12
C ARG A 660 9.97 -1.46 -13.17
N ASP A 661 10.55 -1.05 -12.06
CA ASP A 661 11.95 -0.61 -12.00
C ASP A 661 12.96 -1.79 -12.03
N LEU A 662 12.54 -2.97 -11.59
CA LEU A 662 13.34 -4.21 -11.63
C LEU A 662 13.14 -5.03 -12.92
N GLU A 663 12.39 -4.55 -13.91
CA GLU A 663 12.08 -5.31 -15.15
C GLU A 663 11.55 -6.73 -14.85
N VAL A 664 10.86 -6.90 -13.71
CA VAL A 664 10.32 -8.18 -13.28
C VAL A 664 9.12 -8.49 -14.16
N ASP A 665 9.06 -9.72 -14.69
CA ASP A 665 7.94 -10.18 -15.48
C ASP A 665 6.65 -10.20 -14.62
N LEU A 666 5.89 -9.11 -14.74
CA LEU A 666 4.64 -8.87 -14.03
C LEU A 666 3.55 -9.92 -14.35
N GLY A 667 3.73 -10.71 -15.42
CA GLY A 667 2.81 -11.79 -15.80
C GLY A 667 2.82 -12.98 -14.84
N ASN A 668 3.96 -13.30 -14.23
CA ASN A 668 4.11 -14.35 -13.21
C ASN A 668 3.86 -13.84 -11.78
N VAL A 669 3.44 -12.59 -11.67
CA VAL A 669 3.41 -11.81 -10.45
C VAL A 669 1.99 -11.71 -9.86
N GLY A 670 0.98 -12.41 -10.39
CA GLY A 670 -0.26 -12.74 -9.67
C GLY A 670 -0.80 -11.63 -8.74
N ILE A 671 -1.09 -10.44 -9.29
CA ILE A 671 -1.57 -9.28 -8.53
C ILE A 671 -3.07 -9.40 -8.17
N ASP A 672 -3.71 -10.46 -8.66
CA ASP A 672 -5.14 -10.77 -8.53
C ASP A 672 -5.46 -11.85 -7.47
N ASP A 673 -4.47 -12.33 -6.70
CA ASP A 673 -4.77 -13.23 -5.58
C ASP A 673 -5.55 -12.44 -4.51
N GLN A 674 -6.84 -12.74 -4.40
CA GLN A 674 -7.63 -12.38 -3.22
C GLN A 674 -6.92 -12.96 -1.99
N PRO A 675 -6.91 -12.26 -0.85
CA PRO A 675 -6.48 -12.91 0.40
C PRO A 675 -7.30 -14.19 0.55
N GLU A 676 -6.62 -15.34 0.61
CA GLU A 676 -7.27 -16.62 0.88
C GLU A 676 -8.10 -16.44 2.15
N VAL A 677 -9.39 -16.80 2.05
CA VAL A 677 -10.27 -16.84 3.20
C VAL A 677 -9.65 -17.85 4.15
N VAL A 678 -9.24 -17.39 5.34
CA VAL A 678 -8.78 -18.29 6.40
C VAL A 678 -9.96 -19.21 6.68
N ASP A 679 -9.87 -20.45 6.21
CA ASP A 679 -10.93 -21.42 6.42
C ASP A 679 -10.90 -21.76 7.91
N ASP A 680 -11.93 -21.35 8.65
CA ASP A 680 -12.11 -21.57 10.11
C ASP A 680 -12.22 -23.07 10.48
N PHE A 681 -11.88 -23.99 9.57
CA PHE A 681 -12.06 -25.44 9.69
C PHE A 681 -10.78 -26.25 9.95
N GLU A 682 -9.60 -25.63 10.09
CA GLU A 682 -8.34 -26.36 10.32
C GLU A 682 -7.94 -26.54 11.81
N GLU A 683 -8.90 -26.70 12.73
CA GLU A 683 -8.60 -26.97 14.15
C GLU A 683 -8.08 -28.40 14.45
N GLU A 684 -7.98 -29.29 13.45
CA GLU A 684 -7.63 -30.71 13.67
C GLU A 684 -6.45 -31.26 12.83
N GLN A 685 -5.48 -30.44 12.38
CA GLN A 685 -4.24 -31.00 11.83
C GLN A 685 -3.28 -31.47 12.93
N GLN A 686 -2.81 -32.72 12.79
CA GLN A 686 -1.86 -33.37 13.70
C GLN A 686 -0.50 -32.63 13.74
N GLU A 687 0.06 -32.42 14.93
CA GLU A 687 1.32 -31.68 15.13
C GLU A 687 2.51 -32.37 14.42
N PHE A 688 3.32 -31.60 13.68
CA PHE A 688 4.47 -32.13 12.94
C PHE A 688 5.56 -32.65 13.88
N ASP A 689 5.96 -33.92 13.76
CA ASP A 689 6.92 -34.55 14.67
C ASP A 689 8.34 -34.46 14.09
N TRP A 690 9.18 -33.63 14.71
CA TRP A 690 10.58 -33.43 14.32
C TRP A 690 11.54 -34.49 14.90
N THR A 691 11.06 -35.31 15.84
CA THR A 691 11.85 -36.34 16.53
C THR A 691 11.78 -37.70 15.85
N ARG A 692 10.67 -37.97 15.14
CA ARG A 692 10.42 -39.23 14.44
C ARG A 692 9.75 -38.97 13.10
N CYS A 693 10.02 -39.84 12.13
CA CYS A 693 9.37 -39.78 10.83
C CYS A 693 8.04 -40.55 10.89
N LEU A 694 6.92 -39.84 10.81
CA LEU A 694 5.59 -40.44 10.67
C LEU A 694 5.27 -40.69 9.19
N HIS A 695 4.39 -41.65 8.91
CA HIS A 695 4.05 -42.08 7.53
C HIS A 695 3.43 -40.96 6.68
N ASP A 696 2.76 -40.01 7.30
CA ASP A 696 2.14 -38.81 6.72
C ASP A 696 3.12 -37.64 6.54
N GLN A 697 4.35 -37.75 7.05
CA GLN A 697 5.38 -36.69 7.05
C GLN A 697 6.60 -37.02 6.18
N MET A 698 6.37 -37.76 5.09
CA MET A 698 7.41 -38.14 4.13
C MET A 698 6.87 -38.11 2.69
N PHE A 699 7.77 -37.86 1.73
CA PHE A 699 7.45 -37.96 0.32
C PHE A 699 8.13 -39.20 -0.27
N VAL A 700 7.32 -40.22 -0.59
CA VAL A 700 7.80 -41.50 -1.12
C VAL A 700 7.97 -41.41 -2.63
N PHE A 701 9.15 -41.77 -3.12
CA PHE A 701 9.45 -41.76 -4.55
C PHE A 701 10.34 -42.95 -4.95
N GLN A 702 10.34 -43.28 -6.24
CA GLN A 702 11.21 -44.31 -6.81
C GLN A 702 12.47 -43.66 -7.41
N GLU A 703 13.61 -44.35 -7.31
CA GLU A 703 14.91 -43.80 -7.72
C GLU A 703 14.94 -43.36 -9.19
N HIS A 704 14.21 -44.04 -10.08
CA HIS A 704 14.18 -43.69 -11.51
C HIS A 704 13.31 -42.47 -11.84
N ASP A 705 12.40 -42.09 -10.94
CA ASP A 705 11.55 -40.90 -11.10
C ASP A 705 12.19 -39.64 -10.50
N LEU A 706 13.29 -39.80 -9.78
CA LEU A 706 13.98 -38.72 -9.06
C LEU A 706 14.33 -37.54 -9.98
N ASP A 707 14.95 -37.80 -11.13
CA ASP A 707 15.34 -36.75 -12.08
C ASP A 707 14.13 -35.97 -12.60
N ARG A 708 13.04 -36.68 -12.92
CA ARG A 708 11.78 -36.07 -13.38
C ARG A 708 11.16 -35.19 -12.30
N ILE A 709 11.15 -35.66 -11.06
CA ILE A 709 10.60 -34.91 -9.93
C ILE A 709 11.41 -33.63 -9.71
N LEU A 710 12.74 -33.73 -9.66
CA LEU A 710 13.60 -32.57 -9.49
C LEU A 710 13.53 -31.61 -10.69
N ASP A 711 13.34 -32.10 -11.92
CA ASP A 711 13.11 -31.23 -13.08
C ASP A 711 11.82 -30.42 -12.96
N ILE A 712 10.74 -31.01 -12.44
CA ILE A 712 9.47 -30.30 -12.23
C ILE A 712 9.61 -29.27 -11.10
N VAL A 713 10.29 -29.64 -10.01
CA VAL A 713 10.34 -28.87 -8.77
C VAL A 713 11.42 -27.79 -8.78
N ILE A 714 12.52 -28.00 -9.51
CA ILE A 714 13.69 -27.13 -9.53
C ILE A 714 13.84 -26.47 -10.90
N THR A 715 13.97 -27.26 -11.97
CA THR A 715 14.36 -26.73 -13.29
C THR A 715 13.24 -26.02 -14.04
N ASN A 716 12.02 -26.55 -13.98
CA ASN A 716 10.84 -26.02 -14.68
C ASN A 716 9.92 -25.20 -13.78
N MET A 717 10.24 -25.10 -12.49
CA MET A 717 9.45 -24.35 -11.53
C MET A 717 9.67 -22.85 -11.73
N THR A 718 8.60 -22.13 -12.05
CA THR A 718 8.62 -20.67 -12.06
C THR A 718 8.43 -20.14 -10.63
N PRO A 719 9.06 -19.02 -10.26
CA PRO A 719 8.84 -18.42 -8.94
C PRO A 719 7.35 -18.20 -8.65
N GLN A 720 6.88 -18.70 -7.52
CA GLN A 720 5.46 -18.64 -7.11
C GLN A 720 5.25 -17.61 -6.00
N ARG A 721 4.04 -17.05 -5.93
CA ARG A 721 3.63 -16.07 -4.91
C ARG A 721 2.72 -16.61 -3.83
N SER A 722 1.94 -17.65 -4.13
CA SER A 722 1.05 -18.24 -3.14
C SER A 722 1.88 -18.70 -1.92
N PRO A 723 1.53 -18.29 -0.69
CA PRO A 723 2.24 -18.69 0.52
C PRO A 723 2.41 -20.20 0.66
N SER A 724 1.44 -20.99 0.17
CA SER A 724 1.48 -22.46 0.17
C SER A 724 2.40 -23.05 -0.90
N GLN A 725 2.59 -22.35 -2.03
CA GLN A 725 3.41 -22.82 -3.15
C GLN A 725 4.88 -22.34 -3.09
N LYS A 726 5.15 -21.19 -2.43
CA LYS A 726 6.51 -20.65 -2.25
C LYS A 726 7.52 -21.67 -1.69
N PRO A 727 7.21 -22.41 -0.60
CA PRO A 727 8.17 -23.34 0.02
C PRO A 727 8.18 -24.73 -0.62
N VAL A 728 7.39 -24.98 -1.68
CA VAL A 728 7.24 -26.32 -2.28
C VAL A 728 8.58 -26.98 -2.64
N PRO A 729 9.56 -26.29 -3.26
CA PRO A 729 10.85 -26.90 -3.52
C PRO A 729 11.59 -27.36 -2.26
N ALA A 730 11.66 -26.50 -1.23
CA ALA A 730 12.27 -26.86 0.05
C ALA A 730 11.52 -28.01 0.74
N ASN A 731 10.18 -27.97 0.75
CA ASN A 731 9.32 -28.98 1.37
C ASN A 731 9.50 -30.34 0.69
N MET A 732 9.50 -30.39 -0.64
CA MET A 732 9.66 -31.64 -1.39
C MET A 732 11.04 -32.27 -1.20
N ILE A 733 12.11 -31.47 -1.27
CA ILE A 733 13.47 -31.96 -1.05
C ILE A 733 13.60 -32.50 0.39
N PHE A 734 13.06 -31.78 1.37
CA PHE A 734 13.11 -32.18 2.78
C PHE A 734 12.28 -33.45 3.06
N LEU A 735 11.03 -33.52 2.62
CA LEU A 735 10.17 -34.69 2.82
C LEU A 735 10.70 -35.93 2.09
N GLY A 736 11.32 -35.75 0.92
CA GLY A 736 12.05 -36.80 0.22
C GLY A 736 13.31 -37.24 0.96
N ALA A 737 14.03 -36.31 1.57
CA ALA A 737 15.21 -36.61 2.39
C ALA A 737 14.82 -37.40 3.66
N ARG A 738 13.69 -37.09 4.30
CA ARG A 738 13.16 -37.89 5.42
C ARG A 738 12.86 -39.32 4.99
N TYR A 739 12.17 -39.52 3.87
CA TYR A 739 11.93 -40.87 3.33
C TYR A 739 13.23 -41.62 3.08
N ALA A 740 14.18 -41.00 2.38
CA ALA A 740 15.44 -41.64 2.01
C ALA A 740 16.29 -42.02 3.23
N HIS A 741 16.32 -41.17 4.27
CA HIS A 741 17.08 -41.40 5.49
C HIS A 741 16.46 -42.47 6.41
N TYR A 742 15.16 -42.37 6.70
CA TYR A 742 14.50 -43.21 7.70
C TYR A 742 14.01 -44.55 7.13
N HIS A 743 13.66 -44.63 5.84
CA HIS A 743 12.98 -45.79 5.25
C HIS A 743 13.70 -46.44 4.05
N SER A 744 14.78 -45.83 3.54
CA SER A 744 15.52 -46.37 2.39
C SER A 744 17.00 -46.58 2.67
N SER A 745 17.90 -45.82 2.02
CA SER A 745 19.35 -46.01 2.09
C SER A 745 20.09 -44.67 2.09
N PRO A 746 21.27 -44.59 2.76
CA PRO A 746 22.12 -43.40 2.72
C PRO A 746 22.56 -43.02 1.30
N GLU A 747 22.70 -43.99 0.41
CA GLU A 747 23.05 -43.77 -1.01
C GLU A 747 21.95 -43.01 -1.75
N LEU A 748 20.68 -43.34 -1.51
CA LEU A 748 19.54 -42.64 -2.10
C LEU A 748 19.44 -41.20 -1.57
N LEU A 749 19.69 -41.00 -0.27
CA LEU A 749 19.73 -39.67 0.35
C LEU A 749 20.82 -38.80 -0.28
N ALA A 750 22.04 -39.33 -0.41
CA ALA A 750 23.15 -38.62 -1.05
C ALA A 750 22.82 -38.27 -2.50
N LYS A 751 22.26 -39.22 -3.26
CA LYS A 751 21.86 -39.00 -4.66
C LYS A 751 20.80 -37.91 -4.79
N LEU A 752 19.75 -37.94 -3.96
CA LEU A 752 18.71 -36.91 -3.92
C LEU A 752 19.31 -35.52 -3.68
N LEU A 753 20.12 -35.38 -2.63
CA LEU A 753 20.66 -34.09 -2.21
C LEU A 753 21.68 -33.55 -3.23
N ILE A 754 22.62 -34.37 -3.71
CA ILE A 754 23.61 -33.95 -4.71
C ILE A 754 22.91 -33.50 -6.01
N THR A 755 21.99 -34.31 -6.52
CA THR A 755 21.26 -33.99 -7.77
C THR A 755 20.40 -32.73 -7.60
N ALA A 756 19.79 -32.53 -6.43
CA ALA A 756 19.05 -31.31 -6.13
C ALA A 756 19.98 -30.08 -6.10
N MET A 757 21.14 -30.18 -5.43
CA MET A 757 22.12 -29.08 -5.38
C MET A 757 22.62 -28.68 -6.76
N GLU A 758 23.01 -29.66 -7.59
CA GLU A 758 23.47 -29.43 -8.96
C GLU A 758 22.41 -28.69 -9.79
N LYS A 759 21.15 -29.13 -9.73
CA LYS A 759 20.05 -28.48 -10.45
C LYS A 759 19.75 -27.07 -9.92
N ILE A 760 19.86 -26.83 -8.61
CA ILE A 760 19.67 -25.49 -8.05
C ILE A 760 20.78 -24.56 -8.55
N ASN A 761 22.04 -25.01 -8.50
CA ASN A 761 23.18 -24.26 -9.02
C ASN A 761 23.01 -23.92 -10.50
N ASP A 762 22.63 -24.89 -11.33
CA ASP A 762 22.40 -24.69 -12.77
C ASP A 762 21.34 -23.59 -13.03
N VAL A 763 20.26 -23.56 -12.23
CA VAL A 763 19.21 -22.53 -12.36
C VAL A 763 19.73 -21.18 -11.89
N VAL A 764 20.42 -21.10 -10.76
CA VAL A 764 21.01 -19.86 -10.23
C VAL A 764 22.03 -19.26 -11.21
N GLU A 765 22.90 -20.08 -11.79
CA GLU A 765 23.89 -19.64 -12.79
C GLU A 765 23.22 -19.12 -14.07
N ARG A 766 22.19 -19.83 -14.56
CA ARG A 766 21.44 -19.43 -15.76
C ARG A 766 20.74 -18.09 -15.58
N TYR A 767 20.23 -17.83 -14.37
CA TYR A 767 19.43 -16.66 -14.05
C TYR A 767 20.12 -15.68 -13.08
N GLN A 768 21.45 -15.58 -13.16
CA GLN A 768 22.27 -14.73 -12.27
C GLN A 768 21.95 -13.22 -12.29
N TRP A 769 21.14 -12.75 -13.25
CA TRP A 769 20.71 -11.34 -13.39
C TRP A 769 19.20 -11.15 -13.14
N ASP A 770 18.52 -12.18 -12.67
CA ASP A 770 17.09 -12.13 -12.31
C ASP A 770 16.92 -12.16 -10.80
N MET A 771 16.71 -10.97 -10.22
CA MET A 771 16.49 -10.77 -8.79
C MET A 771 15.36 -11.67 -8.23
N THR A 772 14.32 -11.97 -9.01
CA THR A 772 13.18 -12.75 -8.50
C THR A 772 13.49 -14.23 -8.37
N ILE A 773 14.21 -14.79 -9.34
CA ILE A 773 14.67 -16.19 -9.28
C ILE A 773 15.70 -16.34 -8.16
N LEU A 774 16.62 -15.38 -8.02
CA LEU A 774 17.59 -15.38 -6.93
C LEU A 774 16.91 -15.27 -5.55
N ALA A 775 15.92 -14.39 -5.41
CA ALA A 775 15.14 -14.23 -4.17
C ALA A 775 14.31 -15.49 -3.83
N PHE A 776 13.73 -16.14 -4.84
CA PHE A 776 13.01 -17.40 -4.68
C PHE A 776 13.92 -18.52 -4.19
N TRP A 777 15.12 -18.65 -4.76
CA TRP A 777 16.08 -19.69 -4.40
C TRP A 777 16.78 -19.44 -3.07
N ILE A 778 17.14 -18.20 -2.73
CA ILE A 778 17.73 -17.92 -1.40
C ILE A 778 16.71 -18.16 -0.27
N SER A 779 15.42 -17.88 -0.52
CA SER A 779 14.34 -18.20 0.42
C SER A 779 14.21 -19.73 0.61
N ASN A 780 14.07 -20.48 -0.49
CA ASN A 780 13.97 -21.95 -0.42
C ASN A 780 15.23 -22.61 0.15
N ALA A 781 16.44 -22.11 -0.17
CA ALA A 781 17.70 -22.63 0.34
C ALA A 781 17.85 -22.36 1.85
N THR A 782 17.49 -21.17 2.33
CA THR A 782 17.51 -20.86 3.77
C THR A 782 16.47 -21.67 4.55
N LEU A 783 15.28 -21.89 3.97
CA LEU A 783 14.23 -22.72 4.58
C LEU A 783 14.64 -24.21 4.61
N LEU A 784 15.20 -24.74 3.53
CA LEU A 784 15.73 -26.11 3.49
C LEU A 784 16.85 -26.30 4.52
N LEU A 785 17.76 -25.33 4.65
CA LEU A 785 18.80 -25.35 5.67
C LEU A 785 18.21 -25.38 7.09
N HIS A 786 17.13 -24.65 7.33
CA HIS A 786 16.41 -24.68 8.59
C HIS A 786 15.82 -26.07 8.87
N TYR A 787 15.13 -26.68 7.90
CA TYR A 787 14.51 -28.01 8.08
C TYR A 787 15.55 -29.11 8.37
N LEU A 788 16.66 -29.12 7.62
CA LEU A 788 17.75 -30.07 7.84
C LEU A 788 18.40 -29.91 9.22
N LYS A 789 18.42 -28.69 9.77
CA LYS A 789 18.94 -28.41 11.11
C LYS A 789 17.94 -28.71 12.24
N LYS A 790 16.64 -28.69 11.95
CA LYS A 790 15.57 -28.92 12.94
C LYS A 790 15.27 -30.41 13.15
N ASP A 791 15.37 -31.25 12.11
CA ASP A 791 15.13 -32.70 12.22
C ASP A 791 16.29 -33.42 12.93
N ALA A 792 15.95 -34.24 13.93
CA ALA A 792 16.94 -34.86 14.82
C ALA A 792 17.88 -35.87 14.11
N GLY A 793 17.41 -36.57 13.08
CA GLY A 793 18.22 -37.54 12.34
C GLY A 793 18.98 -36.92 11.18
N LEU A 794 18.34 -36.00 10.44
CA LEU A 794 18.95 -35.39 9.27
C LEU A 794 20.08 -34.41 9.62
N VAL A 795 20.07 -33.79 10.81
CA VAL A 795 21.10 -32.80 11.18
C VAL A 795 22.51 -33.40 11.20
N GLU A 796 22.64 -34.66 11.65
CA GLU A 796 23.92 -35.39 11.68
C GLU A 796 24.25 -35.98 10.30
N ALA A 797 23.25 -36.50 9.59
CA ALA A 797 23.43 -37.19 8.31
C ALA A 797 23.76 -36.25 7.14
N THR A 798 23.41 -34.96 7.23
CA THR A 798 23.50 -34.01 6.11
C THR A 798 24.51 -32.87 6.34
N THR A 799 25.46 -33.02 7.26
CA THR A 799 26.41 -31.95 7.64
C THR A 799 27.19 -31.36 6.46
N GLU A 800 27.70 -32.20 5.56
CA GLU A 800 28.41 -31.74 4.35
C GLU A 800 27.49 -30.95 3.41
N PHE A 801 26.25 -31.43 3.22
CA PHE A 801 25.25 -30.75 2.40
C PHE A 801 24.81 -29.41 3.01
N GLN A 802 24.67 -29.33 4.34
CA GLN A 802 24.36 -28.08 5.03
C GLN A 802 25.45 -27.02 4.81
N ALA A 803 26.73 -27.43 4.75
CA ALA A 803 27.84 -26.53 4.45
C ALA A 803 27.81 -26.04 2.99
N GLN A 804 27.56 -26.94 2.04
CA GLN A 804 27.40 -26.57 0.62
C GLN A 804 26.20 -25.64 0.41
N LEU A 805 25.08 -25.89 1.09
CA LEU A 805 23.89 -25.05 1.03
C LEU A 805 24.16 -23.65 1.61
N ALA A 806 24.96 -23.56 2.68
CA ALA A 806 25.41 -22.29 3.24
C ALA A 806 26.31 -21.50 2.28
N GLU A 807 27.20 -22.18 1.54
CA GLU A 807 28.02 -21.58 0.49
C GLU A 807 27.14 -21.07 -0.66
N LEU A 808 26.17 -21.85 -1.12
CA LEU A 808 25.21 -21.45 -2.15
C LEU A 808 24.40 -20.22 -1.73
N ILE A 809 23.93 -20.16 -0.48
CA ILE A 809 23.20 -18.97 0.03
C ILE A 809 24.09 -17.72 -0.05
N ASN A 810 25.38 -17.84 0.28
CA ASN A 810 26.33 -16.74 0.15
C ASN A 810 26.57 -16.33 -1.32
N GLU A 811 26.67 -17.30 -2.24
CA GLU A 811 26.78 -17.01 -3.67
C GLU A 811 25.55 -16.28 -4.21
N ILE A 812 24.34 -16.74 -3.89
CA ILE A 812 23.09 -16.08 -4.29
C ILE A 812 23.02 -14.67 -3.68
N PHE A 813 23.43 -14.49 -2.42
CA PHE A 813 23.52 -13.17 -1.79
C PHE A 813 24.41 -12.21 -2.60
N ILE A 814 25.59 -12.66 -3.04
CA ILE A 814 26.49 -11.86 -3.88
C ILE A 814 25.84 -11.52 -5.22
N LEU A 815 25.14 -12.46 -5.86
CA LEU A 815 24.44 -12.23 -7.13
C LEU A 815 23.30 -11.20 -7.01
N ILE A 816 22.53 -11.26 -5.93
CA ILE A 816 21.48 -10.28 -5.59
C ILE A 816 22.08 -8.88 -5.49
N VAL A 817 23.17 -8.74 -4.72
CA VAL A 817 23.86 -7.45 -4.55
C VAL A 817 24.36 -6.94 -5.91
N ARG A 818 25.03 -7.76 -6.70
CA ARG A 818 25.57 -7.38 -8.02
C ARG A 818 24.49 -6.93 -9.01
N ASP A 819 23.34 -7.60 -9.04
CA ASP A 819 22.25 -7.18 -9.92
C ASP A 819 21.67 -5.82 -9.49
N ALA A 820 21.49 -5.60 -8.18
CA ALA A 820 21.04 -4.32 -7.65
C ALA A 820 22.05 -3.19 -7.92
N GLU A 821 23.34 -3.42 -7.69
CA GLU A 821 24.42 -2.47 -8.02
C GLU A 821 24.41 -2.09 -9.50
N ARG A 822 24.34 -3.07 -10.40
CA ARG A 822 24.25 -2.87 -11.85
C ARG A 822 23.07 -1.97 -12.26
N ARG A 823 21.93 -2.08 -11.58
CA ARG A 823 20.74 -1.27 -11.86
C ARG A 823 20.86 0.14 -11.32
N LEU A 824 21.37 0.29 -10.10
CA LEU A 824 21.63 1.59 -9.48
C LEU A 824 22.67 2.40 -10.29
N ASP A 825 23.70 1.73 -10.79
CA ASP A 825 24.78 2.32 -11.58
C ASP A 825 24.26 3.12 -12.79
N LYS A 826 23.29 2.57 -13.52
CA LYS A 826 22.69 3.18 -14.73
C LYS A 826 22.02 4.53 -14.47
N VAL A 827 21.55 4.79 -13.26
CA VAL A 827 20.77 5.99 -12.92
C VAL A 827 21.54 6.97 -12.03
N LEU A 828 22.63 6.53 -11.40
CA LEU A 828 23.29 7.23 -10.31
C LEU A 828 23.77 8.65 -10.68
N ASP A 829 24.39 8.83 -11.85
CA ASP A 829 24.92 10.12 -12.29
C ASP A 829 23.83 11.16 -12.52
N VAL A 830 22.82 10.79 -13.32
CA VAL A 830 21.74 11.71 -13.69
C VAL A 830 20.83 12.01 -12.49
N ALA A 831 20.67 11.05 -11.58
CA ALA A 831 19.79 11.17 -10.42
C ALA A 831 20.43 11.90 -9.23
N ILE A 832 21.71 11.67 -8.92
CA ILE A 832 22.36 12.20 -7.71
C ILE A 832 23.35 13.33 -8.03
N LEU A 833 24.20 13.17 -9.05
CA LEU A 833 25.27 14.13 -9.34
C LEU A 833 24.78 15.32 -10.18
N ASP A 834 23.98 15.05 -11.21
CA ASP A 834 23.53 16.06 -12.16
C ASP A 834 22.13 16.63 -11.88
N HIS A 835 21.35 16.04 -10.98
CA HIS A 835 19.99 16.48 -10.70
C HIS A 835 19.95 17.81 -9.92
N GLU A 836 19.44 18.86 -10.56
CA GLU A 836 19.35 20.22 -9.99
C GLU A 836 18.01 20.47 -9.31
N THR A 837 18.07 20.69 -7.99
CA THR A 837 16.90 20.92 -7.13
C THR A 837 16.54 22.41 -6.98
N ILE A 838 17.50 23.31 -7.15
CA ILE A 838 17.30 24.77 -7.00
C ILE A 838 17.29 25.45 -8.38
N PRO A 839 16.18 26.12 -8.78
CA PRO A 839 16.13 26.90 -10.01
C PRO A 839 17.13 28.07 -9.99
N GLY A 840 17.98 28.19 -11.02
CA GLY A 840 18.93 29.30 -11.19
C GLY A 840 20.42 28.93 -11.01
N PHE A 841 20.72 27.67 -10.70
CA PHE A 841 22.11 27.18 -10.60
C PHE A 841 22.81 27.03 -11.97
N GLU A 842 22.05 27.13 -13.07
CA GLU A 842 22.55 27.11 -14.46
C GLU A 842 23.45 28.33 -14.81
N ASP A 843 23.33 29.44 -14.07
CA ASP A 843 23.96 30.73 -14.38
C ASP A 843 25.27 31.03 -13.61
N ILE A 844 25.85 30.02 -12.93
CA ILE A 844 27.07 30.22 -12.12
C ILE A 844 28.28 30.44 -13.01
N THR A 845 28.94 31.59 -12.82
CA THR A 845 30.19 31.93 -13.52
C THR A 845 31.40 31.50 -12.69
N PHE A 846 32.37 30.83 -13.32
CA PHE A 846 33.62 30.41 -12.70
C PHE A 846 34.77 31.37 -13.08
N GLN A 847 35.77 31.51 -12.20
CA GLN A 847 36.80 32.56 -12.30
C GLN A 847 37.65 32.53 -13.59
N ASN A 848 37.64 31.42 -14.33
CA ASN A 848 38.42 31.24 -15.56
C ASN A 848 37.56 31.06 -16.83
N GLU A 849 36.22 31.16 -16.75
CA GLU A 849 35.36 31.07 -17.94
C GLU A 849 35.13 32.46 -18.59
N TRP A 850 35.76 32.73 -19.73
CA TRP A 850 35.52 33.96 -20.51
C TRP A 850 34.23 33.86 -21.34
N LYS A 851 33.07 34.10 -20.72
CA LYS A 851 31.77 34.28 -21.42
C LYS A 851 31.32 35.75 -21.40
N ILE A 852 32.16 36.66 -21.87
CA ILE A 852 31.87 38.11 -21.86
C ILE A 852 30.82 38.53 -22.91
N PHE A 853 30.45 37.65 -23.87
CA PHE A 853 29.57 38.01 -25.00
C PHE A 853 28.24 37.22 -25.14
N LYS A 854 27.84 36.39 -24.17
CA LYS A 854 26.48 35.82 -24.17
C LYS A 854 25.55 36.70 -23.33
N ARG A 855 24.58 37.34 -24.01
CA ARG A 855 23.50 38.13 -23.40
C ARG A 855 22.83 37.29 -22.31
N LYS A 856 22.83 37.77 -21.05
CA LYS A 856 22.08 37.16 -19.95
C LYS A 856 20.66 36.85 -20.43
N LYS A 857 20.25 35.59 -20.35
CA LYS A 857 18.85 35.22 -20.58
C LYS A 857 18.10 35.75 -19.36
N GLU A 858 17.34 36.84 -19.50
CA GLU A 858 16.47 37.30 -18.42
C GLU A 858 15.54 36.15 -18.02
N VAL A 859 15.79 35.58 -16.84
CA VAL A 859 14.85 34.67 -16.21
C VAL A 859 13.63 35.51 -15.84
N LYS A 860 12.57 35.44 -16.65
CA LYS A 860 11.28 35.97 -16.24
C LYS A 860 10.90 35.28 -14.94
N GLU A 861 10.83 36.02 -13.84
CA GLU A 861 10.22 35.54 -12.61
C GLU A 861 8.88 34.93 -12.96
N GLN A 862 8.74 33.63 -12.68
CA GLN A 862 7.48 32.98 -12.92
C GLN A 862 6.46 33.59 -11.95
N PRO A 863 5.27 34.01 -12.44
CA PRO A 863 4.23 34.54 -11.56
C PRO A 863 3.96 33.53 -10.43
N LEU A 864 3.72 34.03 -9.21
CA LEU A 864 3.53 33.21 -7.99
C LEU A 864 2.55 32.04 -8.20
N GLU A 865 1.54 32.22 -9.06
CA GLU A 865 0.57 31.20 -9.47
C GLU A 865 1.16 29.96 -10.17
N LYS A 866 2.31 30.06 -10.84
CA LYS A 866 2.99 28.92 -11.50
C LYS A 866 3.89 28.11 -10.56
N ARG A 867 4.29 28.68 -9.40
CA ARG A 867 5.05 27.94 -8.37
C ARG A 867 4.21 26.88 -7.66
N TYR A 868 2.89 27.07 -7.60
CA TYR A 868 1.95 26.13 -6.99
C TYR A 868 1.31 25.16 -7.98
N ARG A 869 1.67 25.23 -9.27
CA ARG A 869 1.21 24.26 -10.27
C ARG A 869 2.10 23.02 -10.20
N PRO A 870 1.54 21.79 -10.13
CA PRO A 870 2.34 20.58 -10.17
C PRO A 870 3.32 20.58 -11.36
N PRO A 871 4.57 20.10 -11.18
CA PRO A 871 5.57 20.12 -12.23
C PRO A 871 5.08 19.38 -13.47
N SER A 872 5.41 19.91 -14.65
CA SER A 872 4.97 19.35 -15.92
C SER A 872 5.38 17.87 -16.05
N PRO A 873 4.62 17.02 -16.78
CA PRO A 873 4.99 15.61 -16.97
C PRO A 873 6.41 15.40 -17.48
N LYS A 874 6.92 16.30 -18.33
CA LYS A 874 8.31 16.31 -18.82
C LYS A 874 9.34 16.66 -17.74
N GLN A 875 8.98 17.47 -16.75
CA GLN A 875 9.84 17.75 -15.58
C GLN A 875 9.77 16.62 -14.55
N ARG A 876 8.62 15.97 -14.37
CA ARG A 876 8.46 14.78 -13.51
C ARG A 876 9.20 13.55 -14.04
N ALA A 877 9.37 13.45 -15.36
CA ALA A 877 10.08 12.35 -16.00
C ALA A 877 11.62 12.52 -16.02
N LYS A 878 12.16 13.64 -15.54
CA LYS A 878 13.62 13.78 -15.39
C LYS A 878 14.10 12.87 -14.26
N PRO A 879 15.22 12.14 -14.45
CA PRO A 879 15.81 11.37 -13.36
C PRO A 879 16.08 12.27 -12.16
N SER A 880 15.75 11.76 -10.99
CA SER A 880 15.83 12.45 -9.71
C SER A 880 16.34 11.50 -8.63
N PRO A 881 16.75 11.99 -7.46
CA PRO A 881 17.18 11.14 -6.35
C PRO A 881 16.15 10.07 -5.98
N ARG A 882 14.86 10.32 -6.28
CA ARG A 882 13.77 9.36 -6.10
C ARG A 882 13.93 8.08 -6.91
N ASN A 883 14.60 8.11 -8.07
CA ASN A 883 14.85 6.91 -8.86
C ASN A 883 15.80 5.94 -8.13
N VAL A 884 16.80 6.46 -7.41
CA VAL A 884 17.72 5.64 -6.60
C VAL A 884 16.98 5.06 -5.40
N THR A 885 16.19 5.86 -4.68
CA THR A 885 15.38 5.36 -3.55
C THR A 885 14.29 4.39 -4.00
N SER A 886 13.73 4.57 -5.20
CA SER A 886 12.76 3.64 -5.79
C SER A 886 13.42 2.28 -6.00
N LEU A 887 14.58 2.22 -6.65
CA LEU A 887 15.34 0.97 -6.84
C LEU A 887 15.70 0.29 -5.51
N LEU A 888 16.14 1.04 -4.49
CA LEU A 888 16.40 0.49 -3.16
C LEU A 888 15.13 -0.09 -2.50
N SER A 889 14.01 0.64 -2.59
CA SER A 889 12.70 0.16 -2.12
C SER A 889 12.26 -1.09 -2.88
N SER A 890 12.62 -1.18 -4.16
CA SER A 890 12.27 -2.28 -5.04
C SER A 890 13.02 -3.55 -4.72
N THR A 891 14.32 -3.43 -4.49
CA THR A 891 15.12 -4.55 -3.99
C THR A 891 14.54 -5.04 -2.67
N LEU A 892 14.28 -4.14 -1.71
CA LEU A 892 13.69 -4.49 -0.41
C LEU A 892 12.35 -5.21 -0.56
N PHE A 893 11.50 -4.71 -1.45
CA PHE A 893 10.19 -5.28 -1.73
C PHE A 893 10.28 -6.73 -2.24
N VAL A 894 11.18 -7.02 -3.19
CA VAL A 894 11.35 -8.40 -3.70
C VAL A 894 11.86 -9.34 -2.61
N LEU A 895 12.77 -8.86 -1.75
CA LEU A 895 13.27 -9.67 -0.65
C LEU A 895 12.15 -10.02 0.35
N ASP A 896 11.25 -9.07 0.65
CA ASP A 896 10.08 -9.29 1.49
C ASP A 896 9.04 -10.20 0.84
N LEU A 897 8.83 -10.06 -0.48
CA LEU A 897 7.85 -10.85 -1.21
C LEU A 897 8.12 -12.35 -1.09
N TYR A 898 9.38 -12.75 -1.07
CA TYR A 898 9.79 -14.14 -0.92
C TYR A 898 10.13 -14.52 0.54
N ASP A 899 9.73 -13.70 1.52
CA ASP A 899 9.92 -13.97 2.95
C ASP A 899 11.40 -14.25 3.34
N ILE A 900 12.36 -13.53 2.73
CA ILE A 900 13.78 -13.70 3.05
C ILE A 900 14.07 -13.20 4.47
N HIS A 901 14.90 -13.95 5.20
CA HIS A 901 15.24 -13.65 6.58
C HIS A 901 15.78 -12.22 6.79
N SER A 902 15.27 -11.52 7.81
CA SER A 902 15.55 -10.12 8.12
C SER A 902 17.05 -9.78 8.21
N VAL A 903 17.84 -10.67 8.83
CA VAL A 903 19.31 -10.63 8.90
C VAL A 903 19.96 -10.53 7.52
N ILE A 904 19.57 -11.37 6.55
CA ILE A 904 20.11 -11.33 5.19
C ILE A 904 19.68 -10.04 4.50
N THR A 905 18.41 -9.67 4.63
CA THR A 905 17.86 -8.43 4.05
C THR A 905 18.59 -7.18 4.54
N SER A 906 18.88 -7.09 5.85
CA SER A 906 19.62 -5.96 6.42
C SER A 906 21.06 -5.85 5.88
N GLN A 907 21.73 -7.00 5.68
CA GLN A 907 23.07 -7.06 5.10
C GLN A 907 23.09 -6.66 3.63
N VAL A 908 22.08 -7.06 2.84
CA VAL A 908 21.94 -6.62 1.43
C VAL A 908 21.83 -5.09 1.37
N ILE A 909 20.97 -4.49 2.19
CA ILE A 909 20.80 -3.03 2.20
C ILE A 909 22.07 -2.32 2.68
N SER A 910 22.73 -2.81 3.73
CA SER A 910 24.00 -2.23 4.20
C SER A 910 25.08 -2.26 3.11
N GLN A 911 25.21 -3.38 2.39
CA GLN A 911 26.13 -3.52 1.26
C GLN A 911 25.81 -2.54 0.12
N LEU A 912 24.53 -2.37 -0.25
CA LEU A 912 24.14 -1.43 -1.30
C LEU A 912 24.42 0.03 -0.92
N ILE A 913 24.20 0.40 0.34
CA ILE A 913 24.52 1.75 0.84
C ILE A 913 26.04 1.96 0.86
N TYR A 914 26.82 0.95 1.24
CA TYR A 914 28.29 0.99 1.15
C TYR A 914 28.75 1.24 -0.28
N TRP A 915 28.27 0.45 -1.23
CA TRP A 915 28.61 0.60 -2.64
C TRP A 915 28.22 2.00 -3.16
N LEU A 916 26.99 2.48 -2.87
CA LEU A 916 26.55 3.82 -3.24
C LEU A 916 27.47 4.92 -2.67
N GLY A 917 27.87 4.80 -1.41
CA GLY A 917 28.79 5.74 -0.77
C GLY A 917 30.18 5.73 -1.42
N ALA A 918 30.74 4.56 -1.68
CA ALA A 918 32.05 4.43 -2.31
C ALA A 918 32.05 4.96 -3.75
N GLU A 919 31.01 4.63 -4.52
CA GLU A 919 30.90 5.00 -5.93
C GLU A 919 30.65 6.50 -6.10
N LEU A 920 29.76 7.10 -5.32
CA LEU A 920 29.57 8.55 -5.30
C LEU A 920 30.85 9.29 -4.89
N PHE A 921 31.57 8.78 -3.90
CA PHE A 921 32.84 9.35 -3.47
C PHE A 921 33.84 9.38 -4.62
N ASN A 922 33.99 8.24 -5.31
CA ASN A 922 34.93 8.08 -6.41
C ASN A 922 34.59 8.99 -7.58
N ARG A 923 33.32 9.08 -7.99
CA ARG A 923 32.89 9.95 -9.10
C ARG A 923 33.10 11.43 -8.82
N ILE A 924 32.88 11.86 -7.57
CA ILE A 924 33.13 13.25 -7.17
C ILE A 924 34.63 13.55 -7.15
N MET A 925 35.44 12.62 -6.65
CA MET A 925 36.90 12.79 -6.57
C MET A 925 37.58 12.75 -7.93
N SER A 926 37.09 11.92 -8.86
CA SER A 926 37.67 11.77 -10.20
C SER A 926 37.23 12.86 -11.19
N SER A 927 36.12 13.57 -10.93
CA SER A 927 35.64 14.60 -11.87
C SER A 927 35.71 16.00 -11.28
N ARG A 928 36.54 16.83 -11.92
CA ARG A 928 36.66 18.26 -11.60
C ARG A 928 35.33 19.03 -11.71
N LYS A 929 34.38 18.53 -12.51
CA LYS A 929 33.04 19.10 -12.68
C LYS A 929 32.27 19.21 -11.36
N TYR A 930 32.46 18.25 -10.45
CA TYR A 930 31.71 18.17 -9.19
C TYR A 930 32.43 18.85 -8.00
N LEU A 931 33.72 19.17 -8.16
CA LEU A 931 34.54 19.86 -7.15
C LEU A 931 34.30 21.38 -7.15
N ALA A 932 33.09 21.80 -6.82
CA ALA A 932 32.68 23.19 -6.64
C ALA A 932 31.72 23.31 -5.45
N ARG A 933 31.71 24.45 -4.75
CA ARG A 933 30.81 24.66 -3.60
C ARG A 933 29.35 24.43 -3.95
N THR A 934 28.89 25.02 -5.05
CA THR A 934 27.47 24.95 -5.40
C THR A 934 27.06 23.54 -5.83
N LYS A 935 27.93 22.80 -6.53
CA LYS A 935 27.72 21.37 -6.82
C LYS A 935 27.77 20.53 -5.55
N ALA A 936 28.64 20.84 -4.60
CA ALA A 936 28.68 20.15 -3.31
C ALA A 936 27.39 20.32 -2.49
N MET A 937 26.82 21.53 -2.47
CA MET A 937 25.51 21.79 -1.85
C MET A 937 24.38 21.02 -2.53
N GLN A 938 24.36 21.04 -3.88
CA GLN A 938 23.37 20.31 -4.68
C GLN A 938 23.41 18.80 -4.39
N ILE A 939 24.59 18.19 -4.48
CA ILE A 939 24.77 16.75 -4.24
C ILE A 939 24.42 16.41 -2.78
N ARG A 940 24.79 17.27 -1.81
CA ARG A 940 24.43 17.04 -0.40
C ARG A 940 22.92 17.00 -0.18
N MET A 941 22.17 17.88 -0.85
CA MET A 941 20.70 17.88 -0.80
C MET A 941 20.12 16.62 -1.44
N ASN A 942 20.68 16.15 -2.55
CA ASN A 942 20.27 14.90 -3.18
C ASN A 942 20.55 13.68 -2.28
N ILE A 943 21.70 13.64 -1.61
CA ILE A 943 22.06 12.57 -0.66
C ILE A 943 21.15 12.58 0.59
N SER A 944 20.65 13.74 1.02
CA SER A 944 19.73 13.80 2.18
C SER A 944 18.44 13.00 1.94
N VAL A 945 18.01 12.85 0.68
CA VAL A 945 16.89 11.98 0.29
C VAL A 945 17.19 10.51 0.55
N LEU A 946 18.45 10.07 0.41
CA LEU A 946 18.88 8.71 0.75
C LEU A 946 18.89 8.49 2.28
N GLU A 947 19.31 9.51 3.05
CA GLU A 947 19.26 9.47 4.53
C GLU A 947 17.80 9.46 5.04
N ASP A 948 16.90 10.22 4.41
CA ASP A 948 15.46 10.20 4.69
C ASP A 948 14.85 8.83 4.37
N TRP A 949 15.21 8.25 3.22
CA TRP A 949 14.75 6.92 2.84
C TRP A 949 15.19 5.86 3.86
N ALA A 950 16.45 5.92 4.33
CA ALA A 950 16.95 5.01 5.36
C ALA A 950 16.22 5.18 6.71
N ARG A 951 15.81 6.41 7.06
CA ARG A 951 14.98 6.66 8.25
C ARG A 951 13.58 6.07 8.13
N GLN A 952 12.95 6.22 6.97
CA GLN A 952 11.61 5.69 6.70
C GLN A 952 11.60 4.15 6.64
N ASN A 953 12.69 3.54 6.17
CA ASN A 953 12.84 2.10 6.03
C ASN A 953 13.81 1.51 7.08
N ASN A 954 13.76 2.01 8.33
CA ASN A 954 14.70 1.60 9.36
C ASN A 954 14.43 0.19 9.88
N ARG A 955 15.13 -0.81 9.32
CA ARG A 955 15.03 -2.20 9.77
C ARG A 955 16.06 -2.52 10.84
N GLN A 956 15.64 -3.30 11.82
CA GLN A 956 16.53 -3.90 12.81
C GLN A 956 16.69 -5.39 12.48
N PRO A 957 17.93 -5.89 12.33
CA PRO A 957 18.16 -7.32 12.27
C PRO A 957 17.70 -7.97 13.59
N GLU A 958 16.82 -8.95 13.49
CA GLU A 958 16.35 -9.74 14.63
C GLU A 958 17.37 -10.87 14.88
N HIS A 959 18.37 -10.59 15.70
CA HIS A 959 19.26 -11.62 16.24
C HIS A 959 18.78 -12.06 17.64
N TYR A 960 18.86 -13.36 17.90
CA TYR A 960 18.47 -13.95 19.18
C TYR A 960 19.70 -14.61 19.83
N GLU A 961 20.40 -13.85 20.67
CA GLU A 961 21.59 -14.32 21.39
C GLU A 961 21.35 -14.31 22.90
N GLY A 962 21.60 -15.44 23.57
CA GLY A 962 21.66 -15.52 25.04
C GLY A 962 20.31 -15.51 25.78
N GLY A 963 19.19 -15.84 25.12
CA GLY A 963 17.86 -15.87 25.76
C GLY A 963 17.12 -14.52 25.75
N GLU A 964 17.73 -13.48 25.16
CA GLU A 964 17.15 -12.16 24.97
C GLU A 964 17.04 -11.83 23.47
N THR A 965 15.97 -11.17 23.04
CA THR A 965 15.90 -10.51 21.72
C THR A 965 16.75 -9.24 21.76
N LYS A 966 18.08 -9.38 21.77
CA LYS A 966 18.96 -8.25 21.50
C LYS A 966 19.10 -8.13 20.00
N SER A 967 18.62 -7.02 19.44
CA SER A 967 18.93 -6.58 18.08
C SER A 967 20.44 -6.28 17.97
N SER A 968 21.28 -7.31 17.99
CA SER A 968 22.66 -7.20 17.54
C SER A 968 22.62 -7.07 16.02
N GLY A 969 23.55 -6.33 15.44
CA GLY A 969 23.56 -6.02 13.99
C GLY A 969 23.31 -4.54 13.69
N GLU A 970 23.79 -4.11 12.53
CA GLU A 970 23.70 -2.71 12.09
C GLU A 970 22.31 -2.44 11.52
N ASN A 971 21.59 -1.49 12.10
CA ASN A 971 20.30 -1.05 11.55
C ASN A 971 20.51 -0.23 10.26
N THR A 972 19.45 -0.10 9.44
CA THR A 972 19.54 0.61 8.16
C THR A 972 19.99 2.07 8.29
N VAL A 973 19.60 2.75 9.37
CA VAL A 973 19.97 4.15 9.62
C VAL A 973 21.45 4.30 10.00
N ASP A 974 21.98 3.38 10.80
CA ASP A 974 23.37 3.35 11.24
C ASP A 974 24.27 2.97 10.07
N ALA A 975 23.85 2.02 9.23
CA ALA A 975 24.50 1.70 7.97
C ALA A 975 24.57 2.94 7.05
N ALA A 976 23.46 3.64 6.84
CA ALA A 976 23.43 4.90 6.07
C ALA A 976 24.37 5.95 6.65
N ARG A 977 24.34 6.17 7.97
CA ARG A 977 25.21 7.13 8.66
C ARG A 977 26.68 6.78 8.50
N ARG A 978 27.06 5.51 8.64
CA ARG A 978 28.45 5.06 8.59
C ARG A 978 29.00 5.05 7.16
N HIS A 979 28.24 4.52 6.22
CA HIS A 979 28.70 4.27 4.86
C HIS A 979 28.61 5.50 3.94
N LEU A 980 27.66 6.43 4.17
CA LEU A 980 27.61 7.70 3.44
C LEU A 980 28.53 8.77 4.03
N ALA A 981 29.08 8.56 5.23
CA ALA A 981 29.93 9.54 5.93
C ALA A 981 31.12 10.05 5.09
N PRO A 982 31.88 9.21 4.35
CA PRO A 982 33.01 9.71 3.54
C PRO A 982 32.59 10.73 2.47
N VAL A 983 31.46 10.49 1.77
CA VAL A 983 30.92 11.40 0.75
C VAL A 983 30.41 12.68 1.41
N ILE A 984 29.65 12.56 2.49
CA ILE A 984 29.10 13.71 3.22
C ILE A 984 30.24 14.60 3.73
N GLN A 985 31.30 14.02 4.27
CA GLN A 985 32.47 14.76 4.73
C GLN A 985 33.23 15.41 3.57
N LEU A 986 33.35 14.75 2.41
CA LEU A 986 33.94 15.35 1.20
C LEU A 986 33.15 16.58 0.74
N LEU A 987 31.82 16.46 0.70
CA LEU A 987 30.93 17.57 0.34
C LEU A 987 30.98 18.71 1.37
N GLN A 988 31.10 18.38 2.65
CA GLN A 988 31.29 19.37 3.72
C GLN A 988 32.65 20.09 3.56
N TRP A 989 33.72 19.35 3.23
CA TRP A 989 35.03 19.93 2.96
C TRP A 989 34.94 20.96 1.82
N LEU A 990 34.34 20.59 0.68
CA LEU A 990 34.15 21.45 -0.49
C LEU A 990 33.35 22.74 -0.19
N GLN A 991 32.46 22.71 0.80
CA GLN A 991 31.68 23.87 1.21
C GLN A 991 32.40 24.76 2.21
N CYS A 992 33.14 24.16 3.15
CA CYS A 992 33.75 24.90 4.25
C CYS A 992 35.05 25.61 3.83
N PHE A 993 35.91 25.01 3.00
CA PHE A 993 37.25 25.59 2.82
C PHE A 993 37.27 26.90 2.04
N SER A 994 36.28 27.17 1.19
CA SER A 994 36.16 28.45 0.48
C SER A 994 35.75 29.61 1.39
N SER A 995 35.24 29.29 2.59
CA SER A 995 34.88 30.27 3.63
C SER A 995 36.01 30.59 4.60
N LEU A 996 37.13 29.83 4.57
CA LEU A 996 38.24 30.02 5.48
C LEU A 996 39.03 31.30 5.17
N GLY A 997 39.26 32.12 6.21
CA GLY A 997 40.12 33.29 6.13
C GLY A 997 41.60 32.92 5.94
N ALA A 998 42.41 33.85 5.39
CA ALA A 998 43.83 33.61 5.12
C ALA A 998 44.67 33.28 6.36
N ASP A 999 44.22 33.72 7.54
CA ASP A 999 44.93 33.65 8.82
C ASP A 999 44.16 32.87 9.92
N ASP A 1000 43.06 32.19 9.58
CA ASP A 1000 42.23 31.47 10.55
C ASP A 1000 42.58 29.97 10.61
N LEU A 1001 43.75 29.67 11.19
CA LEU A 1001 44.24 28.30 11.37
C LEU A 1001 43.40 27.53 12.41
N GLU A 1002 42.79 28.23 13.37
CA GLU A 1002 41.98 27.62 14.42
C GLU A 1002 40.68 27.05 13.87
N ALA A 1003 39.99 27.79 13.00
CA ALA A 1003 38.80 27.27 12.29
C ALA A 1003 39.14 26.09 11.36
N LEU A 1004 40.31 26.10 10.70
CA LEU A 1004 40.78 24.97 9.90
C LEU A 1004 41.01 23.72 10.77
N VAL A 1005 41.68 23.86 11.90
CA VAL A 1005 41.92 22.75 12.84
C VAL A 1005 40.59 22.20 13.39
N GLY A 1006 39.66 23.07 13.77
CA GLY A 1006 38.32 22.66 14.21
C GLY A 1006 37.55 21.89 13.14
N THR A 1007 37.62 22.33 11.88
CA THR A 1007 36.99 21.64 10.74
C THR A 1007 37.63 20.27 10.49
N LEU A 1008 38.96 20.18 10.51
CA LEU A 1008 39.68 18.92 10.31
C LEU A 1008 39.43 17.89 11.41
N GLN A 1009 39.16 18.33 12.65
CA GLN A 1009 38.78 17.44 13.75
C GLN A 1009 37.38 16.83 13.57
N GLN A 1010 36.50 17.48 12.81
CA GLN A 1010 35.16 16.98 12.47
C GLN A 1010 35.20 15.99 11.29
N LEU A 1011 36.14 16.16 10.35
CA LEU A 1011 36.28 15.35 9.14
C LEU A 1011 37.19 14.12 9.34
N LYS A 1012 36.76 13.19 10.21
CA LYS A 1012 37.58 12.02 10.61
C LYS A 1012 37.71 10.91 9.57
N GLN A 1013 36.80 10.85 8.58
CA GLN A 1013 36.76 9.79 7.56
C GLN A 1013 37.56 10.15 6.30
N LEU A 1014 37.95 11.41 6.13
CA LEU A 1014 38.78 11.83 5.00
C LEU A 1014 40.27 11.75 5.33
N SER A 1015 41.04 11.17 4.41
CA SER A 1015 42.49 11.22 4.50
C SER A 1015 43.02 12.62 4.16
N PRO A 1016 44.15 13.05 4.76
CA PRO A 1016 44.81 14.30 4.37
C PRO A 1016 45.16 14.37 2.88
N GLN A 1017 45.39 13.22 2.22
CA GLN A 1017 45.69 13.15 0.79
C GLN A 1017 44.45 13.49 -0.06
N GLN A 1018 43.28 12.94 0.29
CA GLN A 1018 42.02 13.23 -0.38
C GLN A 1018 41.64 14.71 -0.23
N MET A 1019 41.82 15.28 0.97
CA MET A 1019 41.54 16.71 1.22
C MET A 1019 42.43 17.64 0.38
N ILE A 1020 43.72 17.32 0.23
CA ILE A 1020 44.66 18.08 -0.60
C ILE A 1020 44.28 17.97 -2.09
N HIS A 1021 43.96 16.77 -2.56
CA HIS A 1021 43.55 16.56 -3.95
C HIS A 1021 42.27 17.35 -4.29
N ALA A 1022 41.22 17.21 -3.47
CA ALA A 1022 39.97 17.94 -3.63
C ALA A 1022 40.18 19.47 -3.64
N ALA A 1023 41.06 19.99 -2.78
CA ALA A 1023 41.38 21.41 -2.74
C ALA A 1023 42.22 21.89 -3.93
N THR A 1024 43.06 21.03 -4.52
CA THR A 1024 43.93 21.36 -5.65
C THR A 1024 43.16 21.41 -6.96
N HIS A 1025 42.24 20.47 -7.18
CA HIS A 1025 41.40 20.42 -8.38
C HIS A 1025 40.12 21.27 -8.26
N TYR A 1026 39.86 21.86 -7.10
CA TYR A 1026 38.68 22.70 -6.86
C TYR A 1026 38.49 23.79 -7.92
N ARG A 1027 37.22 24.02 -8.28
CA ARG A 1027 36.80 24.99 -9.27
C ARG A 1027 36.19 26.22 -8.59
N PRO A 1028 36.93 27.34 -8.43
CA PRO A 1028 36.43 28.50 -7.70
C PRO A 1028 35.38 29.28 -8.49
N GLU A 1029 34.31 29.65 -7.80
CA GLU A 1029 33.22 30.48 -8.33
C GLU A 1029 33.60 31.97 -8.26
N VAL A 1030 33.01 32.83 -9.12
CA VAL A 1030 33.32 34.27 -9.14
C VAL A 1030 32.99 34.91 -7.79
N GLY A 1031 34.01 35.44 -7.11
CA GLY A 1031 33.89 36.03 -5.77
C GLY A 1031 34.40 35.15 -4.62
N GLU A 1032 34.73 33.88 -4.88
CA GLU A 1032 35.31 32.97 -3.88
C GLU A 1032 36.83 33.08 -3.78
N LYS A 1033 37.38 32.86 -2.58
CA LYS A 1033 38.82 32.75 -2.39
C LYS A 1033 39.19 31.27 -2.37
N GLY A 1034 40.24 30.90 -3.11
CA GLY A 1034 40.83 29.57 -3.03
C GLY A 1034 41.52 29.32 -1.67
N LEU A 1035 41.86 28.07 -1.41
CA LEU A 1035 42.51 27.68 -0.15
C LEU A 1035 43.79 28.50 0.10
N PRO A 1036 43.96 29.13 1.29
CA PRO A 1036 45.17 29.87 1.62
C PRO A 1036 46.44 29.00 1.56
N LYS A 1037 47.56 29.59 1.12
CA LYS A 1037 48.86 28.88 1.06
C LYS A 1037 49.35 28.43 2.45
N SER A 1038 48.93 29.10 3.53
CA SER A 1038 49.17 28.71 4.92
C SER A 1038 48.45 27.40 5.28
N ALA A 1039 47.17 27.29 4.95
CA ALA A 1039 46.35 26.10 5.14
C ALA A 1039 46.87 24.88 4.35
N LEU A 1040 47.25 25.08 3.08
CA LEU A 1040 47.80 24.00 2.25
C LEU A 1040 49.14 23.46 2.81
N LYS A 1041 50.00 24.34 3.32
CA LYS A 1041 51.25 23.94 4.00
C LYS A 1041 50.97 23.12 5.26
N TYR A 1042 49.96 23.50 6.04
CA TYR A 1042 49.54 22.77 7.23
C TYR A 1042 49.00 21.37 6.91
N LEU A 1043 48.13 21.24 5.89
CA LEU A 1043 47.65 19.93 5.41
C LEU A 1043 48.78 19.04 4.91
N THR A 1044 49.75 19.61 4.19
CA THR A 1044 50.95 18.89 3.73
C THR A 1044 51.83 18.42 4.89
N ALA A 1045 51.91 19.19 5.99
CA ALA A 1045 52.63 18.79 7.19
C ALA A 1045 51.93 17.61 7.90
N ILE A 1046 50.60 17.65 8.04
CA ILE A 1046 49.80 16.54 8.58
C ILE A 1046 49.95 15.28 7.71
N GLN A 1047 49.94 15.43 6.38
CA GLN A 1047 50.14 14.32 5.45
C GLN A 1047 51.50 13.65 5.67
N ARG A 1048 52.58 14.43 5.82
CA ARG A 1048 53.92 13.90 6.11
C ARG A 1048 53.98 13.21 7.47
N GLU A 1049 53.34 13.78 8.50
CA GLU A 1049 53.27 13.17 9.83
C GLU A 1049 52.51 11.84 9.80
N ALA A 1050 51.38 11.78 9.09
CA ALA A 1050 50.58 10.57 8.92
C ALA A 1050 51.34 9.47 8.14
N ALA A 1051 52.08 9.85 7.08
CA ALA A 1051 52.93 8.93 6.33
C ALA A 1051 54.06 8.36 7.19
N LEU A 1052 54.74 9.22 7.97
CA LEU A 1052 55.78 8.81 8.92
C LEU A 1052 55.23 7.87 10.01
N ARG A 1053 54.04 8.13 10.56
CA ARG A 1053 53.37 7.23 11.51
C ARG A 1053 53.05 5.87 10.90
N ARG A 1054 52.59 5.83 9.64
CA ARG A 1054 52.30 4.58 8.92
C ARG A 1054 53.57 3.76 8.67
N GLU A 1055 54.68 4.43 8.32
CA GLU A 1055 55.99 3.78 8.18
C GLU A 1055 56.55 3.31 9.53
N SER A 1056 56.39 4.08 10.61
CA SER A 1056 56.78 3.66 11.96
C SER A 1056 55.96 2.48 12.47
N ARG A 1057 54.67 2.39 12.15
CA ARG A 1057 53.81 1.25 12.50
C ARG A 1057 54.19 -0.01 11.71
N LYS A 1058 54.47 0.12 10.41
CA LYS A 1058 55.03 -0.96 9.58
C LYS A 1058 56.44 -1.41 10.03
N LYS A 1059 57.25 -0.50 10.58
CA LYS A 1059 58.57 -0.83 11.17
C LYS A 1059 58.46 -1.42 12.59
N GLY A 1060 57.38 -1.13 13.33
CA GLY A 1060 57.10 -1.65 14.67
C GLY A 1060 56.59 -3.11 14.69
N GLU A 1061 55.89 -3.55 13.64
CA GLU A 1061 55.52 -4.97 13.46
C GLU A 1061 56.71 -5.85 13.03
N GLY A 1062 57.86 -5.25 12.71
CA GLY A 1062 59.10 -5.94 12.38
C GLY A 1062 60.09 -6.09 13.54
N MET A 1063 59.77 -5.63 14.76
CA MET A 1063 60.69 -5.73 15.90
C MET A 1063 59.94 -5.84 17.23
N SER A 1064 59.81 -7.06 17.75
CA SER A 1064 59.76 -7.28 19.20
C SER A 1064 60.62 -8.49 19.61
N PRO A 1065 61.32 -8.40 20.76
CA PRO A 1065 62.37 -9.32 21.16
C PRO A 1065 61.86 -10.40 22.13
N GLY A 1066 62.34 -11.62 21.94
CA GLY A 1066 62.07 -12.77 22.82
C GLY A 1066 62.97 -13.97 22.48
N SER A 1067 64.24 -13.87 22.82
CA SER A 1067 65.20 -14.97 23.04
C SER A 1067 64.57 -16.09 23.89
N THR A 1068 64.80 -17.41 23.76
CA THR A 1068 65.89 -18.28 23.24
C THR A 1068 65.50 -19.74 23.64
N PRO A 1069 66.30 -20.80 23.42
CA PRO A 1069 67.03 -21.26 22.24
C PRO A 1069 66.81 -22.79 21.98
N THR A 1070 67.00 -23.26 20.74
CA THR A 1070 67.51 -24.64 20.55
C THR A 1070 68.38 -24.73 19.29
N THR A 1071 69.59 -25.24 19.52
CA THR A 1071 70.71 -25.45 18.60
C THR A 1071 70.62 -26.87 17.97
N PRO A 1072 71.55 -27.30 17.08
CA PRO A 1072 71.53 -27.14 15.62
C PRO A 1072 71.42 -28.48 14.86
N ALA A 1073 71.01 -28.46 13.59
CA ALA A 1073 71.35 -29.55 12.66
C ALA A 1073 71.84 -28.96 11.33
N LYS A 1074 73.06 -29.33 10.95
CA LYS A 1074 73.76 -28.86 9.76
C LYS A 1074 74.05 -30.08 8.88
N LYS A 1075 73.90 -29.85 7.57
CA LYS A 1075 74.56 -30.46 6.40
C LYS A 1075 73.74 -31.41 5.53
N ASN A 1076 73.45 -30.86 4.34
CA ASN A 1076 73.81 -31.34 3.00
C ASN A 1076 73.44 -32.76 2.57
N GLY A 1077 72.72 -32.80 1.45
CA GLY A 1077 73.24 -33.48 0.27
C GLY A 1077 72.18 -34.15 -0.61
N GLY A 1078 72.04 -33.65 -1.84
CA GLY A 1078 71.91 -34.53 -3.02
C GLY A 1078 70.52 -34.84 -3.55
N ASN A 1079 70.02 -33.97 -4.41
CA ASN A 1079 69.77 -34.22 -5.85
C ASN A 1079 69.24 -35.61 -6.29
N PHE A 1080 68.05 -35.64 -6.91
CA PHE A 1080 67.79 -36.06 -8.32
C PHE A 1080 66.29 -36.38 -8.54
N GLY A 1081 65.73 -35.92 -9.67
CA GLY A 1081 64.70 -36.72 -10.37
C GLY A 1081 63.40 -36.06 -10.83
N ARG A 1082 63.49 -35.20 -11.86
CA ARG A 1082 62.67 -35.20 -13.10
C ARG A 1082 61.15 -35.54 -13.08
N SER A 1083 60.40 -34.52 -13.53
CA SER A 1083 59.41 -34.45 -14.63
C SER A 1083 58.05 -35.14 -14.54
N GLY A 1084 57.00 -34.34 -14.78
CA GLY A 1084 55.86 -34.74 -15.63
C GLY A 1084 54.51 -34.10 -15.27
N GLY A 1085 53.93 -33.35 -16.21
CA GLY A 1085 52.47 -33.35 -16.44
C GLY A 1085 51.62 -32.13 -16.04
N GLU A 1086 51.70 -31.05 -16.83
CA GLU A 1086 50.59 -30.41 -17.57
C GLU A 1086 49.14 -30.30 -17.01
N THR A 1087 48.74 -29.04 -16.72
CA THR A 1087 47.60 -28.21 -17.28
C THR A 1087 46.12 -28.66 -17.18
N PRO A 1088 45.08 -27.80 -17.46
CA PRO A 1088 45.10 -26.37 -17.87
C PRO A 1088 44.10 -25.42 -17.16
N THR A 1089 44.38 -24.12 -17.29
CA THR A 1089 43.42 -23.00 -17.29
C THR A 1089 42.91 -22.75 -18.71
N PRO A 1090 41.62 -22.40 -18.94
CA PRO A 1090 41.16 -21.97 -20.25
C PRO A 1090 41.32 -20.46 -20.45
N GLN A 1091 41.76 -20.14 -21.66
CA GLN A 1091 42.03 -18.83 -22.23
C GLN A 1091 40.75 -18.09 -22.63
N GLY A 1092 40.82 -16.76 -22.54
CA GLY A 1092 39.96 -15.86 -23.30
C GLY A 1092 40.23 -15.94 -24.80
N THR A 1093 39.20 -15.64 -25.59
CA THR A 1093 39.29 -15.46 -27.04
C THR A 1093 39.25 -13.97 -27.42
N PRO A 1094 39.84 -13.59 -28.57
CA PRO A 1094 40.41 -12.27 -28.79
C PRO A 1094 39.60 -11.43 -29.79
N ARG A 1095 39.77 -10.09 -29.75
CA ARG A 1095 39.48 -9.23 -30.89
C ARG A 1095 40.76 -8.66 -31.49
N ILE A 1096 40.79 -8.76 -32.81
CA ILE A 1096 41.87 -8.56 -33.76
C ILE A 1096 42.22 -7.07 -33.89
N GLY A 1097 43.53 -6.77 -33.95
CA GLY A 1097 44.06 -5.48 -34.41
C GLY A 1097 45.43 -5.68 -35.05
N GLY A 1098 45.45 -5.77 -36.37
CA GLY A 1098 46.67 -5.76 -37.19
C GLY A 1098 47.14 -4.33 -37.47
N GLU A 1099 48.44 -4.21 -37.66
CA GLU A 1099 49.23 -3.00 -37.92
C GLU A 1099 48.77 -2.18 -39.15
N GLY A 1100 48.98 -0.86 -39.09
CA GLY A 1100 49.23 -0.05 -40.29
C GLY A 1100 48.75 1.40 -40.29
N VAL A 1101 49.69 2.32 -40.06
CA VAL A 1101 49.86 3.64 -40.73
C VAL A 1101 49.16 4.89 -40.13
N GLU A 1102 50.02 5.76 -39.58
CA GLU A 1102 50.09 7.24 -39.60
C GLU A 1102 48.81 8.10 -39.70
N GLY A 1103 48.69 9.09 -38.79
CA GLY A 1103 48.08 10.38 -39.11
C GLY A 1103 47.38 11.14 -37.98
N GLY A 1104 48.16 11.92 -37.20
CA GLY A 1104 47.83 13.28 -36.75
C GLY A 1104 46.57 13.60 -35.93
N GLY A 1105 46.79 14.06 -34.69
CA GLY A 1105 46.14 15.26 -34.15
C GLY A 1105 45.15 15.08 -33.00
N GLY A 1106 45.55 15.50 -31.79
CA GLY A 1106 44.64 15.79 -30.67
C GLY A 1106 45.13 15.29 -29.32
N GLU A 1107 46.23 15.85 -28.79
CA GLU A 1107 46.51 15.82 -27.35
C GLU A 1107 45.57 16.83 -26.68
N ASP A 1108 44.75 16.42 -25.70
CA ASP A 1108 44.28 17.25 -24.55
C ASP A 1108 43.25 16.61 -23.57
N ASP A 1109 43.01 15.27 -23.52
CA ASP A 1109 41.99 14.71 -22.60
C ASP A 1109 42.47 13.67 -21.54
N ASP A 1110 43.76 13.32 -21.47
CA ASP A 1110 44.23 12.19 -20.62
C ASP A 1110 44.87 12.56 -19.25
N GLU A 1111 44.79 13.81 -18.77
CA GLU A 1111 45.44 14.22 -17.49
C GLU A 1111 44.51 14.32 -16.25
N ASP A 1112 43.21 14.00 -16.35
CA ASP A 1112 42.21 14.32 -15.30
C ASP A 1112 41.78 13.16 -14.37
N GLU A 1113 42.36 11.96 -14.45
CA GLU A 1113 41.93 10.81 -13.63
C GLU A 1113 42.62 10.77 -12.25
N ALA A 1114 41.84 10.67 -11.16
CA ALA A 1114 42.37 10.67 -9.79
C ALA A 1114 43.23 9.40 -9.51
N PRO A 1115 44.41 9.52 -8.88
CA PRO A 1115 45.24 8.38 -8.50
C PRO A 1115 44.49 7.33 -7.68
N ALA A 1116 44.62 6.04 -8.03
CA ALA A 1116 43.89 4.93 -7.41
C ALA A 1116 44.04 4.83 -5.87
N ASN A 1117 45.11 5.37 -5.28
CA ASN A 1117 45.33 5.41 -3.83
C ASN A 1117 44.47 6.44 -3.08
N LEU A 1118 43.70 7.27 -3.78
CA LEU A 1118 42.78 8.26 -3.22
C LEU A 1118 41.32 7.80 -3.24
N LEU A 1119 41.00 6.76 -4.00
CA LEU A 1119 39.65 6.24 -4.20
C LEU A 1119 39.29 5.21 -3.12
N LEU A 1120 38.00 5.07 -2.86
CA LEU A 1120 37.44 3.97 -2.06
C LEU A 1120 37.29 2.74 -2.94
N ASP A 1121 37.30 1.55 -2.35
CA ASP A 1121 37.12 0.29 -3.08
C ASP A 1121 35.63 -0.09 -3.16
N PRO A 1122 34.94 0.15 -4.29
CA PRO A 1122 33.52 -0.21 -4.42
C PRO A 1122 33.31 -1.73 -4.53
N ALA A 1123 34.35 -2.51 -4.82
CA ALA A 1123 34.25 -3.97 -4.97
C ALA A 1123 34.40 -4.71 -3.62
N MET A 1124 34.60 -3.99 -2.52
CA MET A 1124 34.68 -4.58 -1.19
C MET A 1124 33.31 -5.12 -0.75
N MET A 1125 33.25 -6.42 -0.51
CA MET A 1125 32.12 -7.06 0.13
C MET A 1125 32.27 -7.00 1.66
N LEU A 1126 31.24 -6.53 2.34
CA LEU A 1126 31.12 -6.59 3.79
C LEU A 1126 31.04 -8.07 4.24
N PRO A 1127 31.48 -8.40 5.47
CA PRO A 1127 31.39 -9.76 5.98
C PRO A 1127 29.93 -10.25 5.98
N PHE A 1128 29.67 -11.38 5.30
CA PHE A 1128 28.36 -12.02 5.27
C PHE A 1128 28.21 -13.01 6.44
N THR A 1129 27.09 -12.91 7.16
CA THR A 1129 26.73 -13.84 8.23
C THR A 1129 25.35 -14.45 7.97
N LEU A 1130 25.26 -15.78 8.06
CA LEU A 1130 23.98 -16.47 8.00
C LEU A 1130 23.19 -16.28 9.31
N PRO A 1131 21.85 -16.31 9.24
CA PRO A 1131 21.01 -16.34 10.43
C PRO A 1131 21.39 -17.50 11.35
N SER A 1132 21.39 -17.26 12.66
CA SER A 1132 21.66 -18.31 13.65
C SER A 1132 20.53 -19.37 13.64
N MET A 1133 20.78 -20.57 14.18
CA MET A 1133 19.70 -21.56 14.33
C MET A 1133 18.55 -21.02 15.19
N THR A 1134 18.90 -20.21 16.19
CA THR A 1134 17.95 -19.53 17.07
C THR A 1134 17.12 -18.50 16.30
N ASP A 1135 17.77 -17.72 15.42
CA ASP A 1135 17.10 -16.72 14.58
C ASP A 1135 16.10 -17.41 13.63
N MET A 1136 16.52 -18.49 12.98
CA MET A 1136 15.63 -19.26 12.10
C MET A 1136 14.48 -19.92 12.85
N LEU A 1137 14.67 -20.34 14.12
CA LEU A 1137 13.60 -20.93 14.93
C LEU A 1137 12.56 -19.89 15.39
N VAL A 1138 12.98 -18.64 15.58
CA VAL A 1138 12.07 -17.52 15.89
C VAL A 1138 11.36 -17.01 14.63
N SER A 1139 12.05 -17.01 13.49
CA SER A 1139 11.52 -16.54 12.21
C SER A 1139 10.59 -17.55 11.52
N TYR A 1140 10.90 -18.85 11.60
CA TYR A 1140 10.15 -19.92 10.92
C TYR A 1140 9.36 -20.84 11.89
N GLY A 1141 9.58 -20.76 13.20
CA GLY A 1141 8.88 -21.57 14.21
C GLY A 1141 8.00 -20.75 15.17
N ALA A 1142 7.46 -21.39 16.21
CA ALA A 1142 6.55 -20.73 17.18
C ALA A 1142 7.27 -19.81 18.19
N GLY A 1143 8.59 -19.67 18.08
CA GLY A 1143 9.44 -18.96 19.03
C GLY A 1143 9.57 -19.66 20.39
N PHE A 1144 10.38 -19.10 21.28
CA PHE A 1144 10.51 -19.63 22.65
C PHE A 1144 9.20 -19.42 23.43
N GLY A 1145 8.63 -20.50 23.95
CA GLY A 1145 7.39 -20.48 24.73
C GLY A 1145 6.11 -20.74 23.92
N GLY A 1146 6.20 -21.00 22.62
CA GLY A 1146 5.04 -21.40 21.80
C GLY A 1146 4.00 -20.31 21.59
N VAL A 1147 4.40 -19.04 21.69
CA VAL A 1147 3.53 -17.86 21.60
C VAL A 1147 3.07 -17.54 20.17
N ASN A 1148 3.79 -17.99 19.13
CA ASN A 1148 3.48 -17.70 17.72
C ASN A 1148 3.13 -18.97 16.91
N ARG A 1149 2.16 -19.76 17.36
CA ARG A 1149 1.75 -21.02 16.70
C ARG A 1149 1.29 -20.85 15.25
N GLU A 1150 0.64 -19.74 14.91
CA GLU A 1150 0.19 -19.44 13.54
C GLU A 1150 1.36 -19.29 12.56
N ARG A 1151 2.47 -18.68 13.01
CA ARG A 1151 3.69 -18.54 12.21
C ARG A 1151 4.34 -19.89 11.95
N GLU A 1152 4.38 -20.76 12.97
CA GLU A 1152 4.90 -22.12 12.80
C GLU A 1152 4.07 -22.90 11.78
N ARG A 1153 2.73 -22.79 11.82
CA ARG A 1153 1.82 -23.43 10.86
C ARG A 1153 2.14 -23.07 9.40
N LYS A 1154 2.47 -21.81 9.12
CA LYS A 1154 2.85 -21.34 7.76
C LYS A 1154 4.07 -22.08 7.18
N TYR A 1155 5.01 -22.49 8.02
CA TYR A 1155 6.27 -23.11 7.59
C TYR A 1155 6.34 -24.61 7.91
N ILE A 1156 5.21 -25.26 8.20
CA ILE A 1156 5.17 -26.72 8.32
C ILE A 1156 5.44 -27.34 6.94
N PRO A 1157 6.37 -28.32 6.82
CA PRO A 1157 6.65 -28.98 5.55
C PRO A 1157 5.42 -29.73 5.03
N THR A 1158 4.72 -29.14 4.07
CA THR A 1158 3.52 -29.70 3.44
C THR A 1158 3.56 -29.49 1.92
N ILE A 1159 2.84 -30.32 1.19
CA ILE A 1159 2.73 -30.23 -0.28
C ILE A 1159 1.26 -30.01 -0.62
N PRO A 1160 0.90 -28.90 -1.29
CA PRO A 1160 -0.47 -28.64 -1.71
C PRO A 1160 -1.00 -29.75 -2.65
N PRO A 1161 -2.25 -30.23 -2.49
CA PRO A 1161 -2.84 -31.26 -3.35
C PRO A 1161 -2.81 -30.88 -4.83
N GLU A 1162 -3.08 -29.61 -5.16
CA GLU A 1162 -3.03 -29.08 -6.53
C GLU A 1162 -1.66 -29.24 -7.19
N PHE A 1163 -0.59 -29.26 -6.40
CA PHE A 1163 0.76 -29.45 -6.91
C PHE A 1163 1.04 -30.93 -7.22
N LEU A 1164 0.43 -31.87 -6.48
CA LEU A 1164 0.60 -33.30 -6.71
C LEU A 1164 0.04 -33.74 -8.07
N ASP A 1165 -1.02 -33.10 -8.56
CA ASP A 1165 -1.60 -33.34 -9.89
C ASP A 1165 -0.60 -33.16 -11.04
N LYS A 1166 0.44 -32.32 -10.86
CA LYS A 1166 1.50 -32.12 -11.85
C LYS A 1166 2.34 -33.37 -12.09
N PHE A 1167 2.36 -34.32 -11.15
CA PHE A 1167 3.07 -35.59 -11.30
C PHE A 1167 2.23 -36.67 -12.01
N GLU A 1168 0.90 -36.53 -12.01
CA GLU A 1168 -0.03 -37.52 -12.57
C GLU A 1168 -0.27 -37.36 -14.09
N THR A 1169 -0.16 -36.15 -14.62
CA THR A 1169 -0.66 -35.79 -15.96
C THR A 1169 0.15 -36.34 -17.16
N ASN A 1170 1.26 -37.04 -16.96
CA ASN A 1170 2.16 -37.39 -18.08
C ASN A 1170 2.68 -38.84 -18.11
N THR A 1171 1.95 -39.81 -17.56
CA THR A 1171 2.20 -41.23 -17.89
C THR A 1171 1.60 -41.54 -19.27
N GLY A 1172 2.46 -41.53 -20.28
CA GLY A 1172 2.11 -41.45 -21.70
C GLY A 1172 1.16 -42.54 -22.25
N GLY A 1173 0.22 -42.10 -23.09
CA GLY A 1173 -0.66 -42.94 -23.89
C GLY A 1173 -1.67 -42.12 -24.70
N SER A 1174 -1.24 -41.68 -25.89
CA SER A 1174 -1.95 -40.85 -26.89
C SER A 1174 -3.40 -41.28 -27.24
N GLY A 1175 -4.35 -40.35 -27.14
CA GLY A 1175 -5.67 -40.37 -27.78
C GLY A 1175 -6.63 -39.30 -27.24
N PRO A 1176 -7.34 -38.52 -28.08
CA PRO A 1176 -8.23 -37.47 -27.59
C PRO A 1176 -9.56 -38.08 -27.15
N GLY A 1177 -9.83 -38.06 -25.83
CA GLY A 1177 -11.13 -38.42 -25.27
C GLY A 1177 -11.13 -39.68 -24.40
N ALA A 1178 -10.52 -39.60 -23.22
CA ALA A 1178 -10.83 -40.50 -22.11
C ALA A 1178 -10.38 -39.87 -20.78
N ARG A 1179 -11.34 -39.39 -19.97
CA ARG A 1179 -11.13 -39.23 -18.53
C ARG A 1179 -10.91 -40.63 -17.94
N LYS A 1180 -9.72 -40.92 -17.41
CA LYS A 1180 -9.53 -42.01 -16.45
C LYS A 1180 -9.48 -41.38 -15.06
N GLY A 1181 -10.27 -41.94 -14.14
CA GLY A 1181 -10.33 -41.52 -12.74
C GLY A 1181 -9.03 -41.81 -11.99
N PRO A 1182 -8.94 -41.38 -10.72
CA PRO A 1182 -7.73 -41.44 -9.90
C PRO A 1182 -7.21 -42.88 -9.74
N MET A 1183 -5.88 -43.04 -9.64
CA MET A 1183 -5.22 -44.35 -9.55
C MET A 1183 -5.43 -45.09 -8.23
N PHE A 1184 -6.07 -44.45 -7.24
CA PHE A 1184 -6.52 -45.09 -6.01
C PHE A 1184 -7.98 -44.76 -5.75
N GLY A 1185 -8.80 -45.79 -5.52
CA GLY A 1185 -10.17 -45.63 -5.07
C GLY A 1185 -10.23 -45.66 -3.55
N GLU A 1186 -11.25 -45.03 -2.95
CA GLU A 1186 -11.54 -45.09 -1.50
C GLU A 1186 -11.56 -46.51 -0.90
N LYS A 1187 -11.63 -47.56 -1.73
CA LYS A 1187 -11.60 -48.97 -1.30
C LYS A 1187 -10.21 -49.56 -1.04
N ASP A 1188 -9.13 -48.88 -1.41
CA ASP A 1188 -7.77 -49.39 -1.16
C ASP A 1188 -7.28 -49.07 0.27
N TRP A 1189 -8.01 -48.24 1.01
CA TRP A 1189 -7.71 -47.83 2.39
C TRP A 1189 -8.24 -48.79 3.48
N GLU A 1190 -8.93 -49.88 3.12
CA GLU A 1190 -9.50 -50.82 4.10
C GLU A 1190 -8.65 -52.07 4.38
N ASN A 1191 -7.47 -52.22 3.78
CA ASN A 1191 -6.58 -53.35 4.10
C ASN A 1191 -5.45 -52.93 5.05
N GLU A 1192 -5.75 -52.96 6.35
CA GLU A 1192 -4.73 -53.11 7.40
C GLU A 1192 -4.05 -54.49 7.26
N GLU A 1193 -3.04 -54.63 6.40
CA GLU A 1193 -1.96 -55.62 6.52
C GLU A 1193 -0.95 -55.43 5.36
N VAL A 1194 -0.11 -54.38 5.44
CA VAL A 1194 1.29 -54.37 4.93
C VAL A 1194 2.13 -53.43 5.80
#